data_AF-A0A4R3NAR9-F1
#
_entry.id   AF-A0A4R3NAR9-F1
#
_cell.length_a   1.000
_cell.length_b   1.000
_cell.length_c   1.000
_cell.angle_alpha   90.00
_cell.angle_beta   90.00
_cell.angle_gamma   90.00
#
_symmetry.space_group_name_H-M   'P 1'
#
loop_
_entity.id
_entity.type
_entity.pdbx_description
1 polymer ?
#
loop_
_entity_poly.entity_id
_entity_poly.type
_entity_poly.pdbx_seq_one_letter_code
_entity_poly.pdbx_strand_id
1 'polypeptide(L)'
;MTTRQDIQKPAPGAIIELFELDATAQGAAGVYRFVNWANPQGGDVVWRGQTYTRYPVEAEGFELSGRGALPRPKLRVANATGLMGALAIELDDLLGARVTRWRTFVHYLDAVNFPLAQQSTPGALTFARSTTATYFSAAGVLSTAAVDQPRIDHDPATGAVLGLLVEGQRTNVFQRSQEIDHGWWSKFNVSVSANASTAPDGTTTADRIIETAAKVIHAFRPNATTGFASTGQIVTYSIYLRAAGRRYAIMHVASTATNAASVGIDLQTGAIVGAPFNNRGATNFVSAAITQCANGWYRCALTFDMGSSETCYAIVYLSTNGANSSTDTDYSYLGDGTSGVEAWGAQFELGSFASSYIPTTTAAVTRAADNETATSLSAIGYSATAGGLTVTARAPASLAQAATLLSYNDNTTGNVIRFRMEAGGALKAEIIAGGVTQASLSLGTLTAGAQFSAALSYAANDIRGCLNGGAVQSDTSASIPTVDRAMIGRDASGEWWNSTIRRHRYWSRALTNAELQTITSGGAISDLPALDMDTSTGALEVYTLAPFNPTADPNQYLSRDVWVVDRKSSENRVFIEFELAAPIDVAGVMLPRRQVVANVCAWRYRSAECGYAGGPVADRDDNPTNNPALDACGKRLASCKLRFGQTGVLPYGGFPGTRRIG
;
A
#
# COMPACT_ATOMS: atom_id res chain seq x y z
N MET A 1 -15.93 1.61 -23.48
CA MET A 1 -16.48 0.89 -24.65
C MET A 1 -17.93 0.56 -24.36
N THR A 2 -18.80 0.55 -25.38
CA THR A 2 -20.22 0.23 -25.17
C THR A 2 -20.57 -1.13 -25.77
N THR A 3 -21.59 -1.81 -25.24
CA THR A 3 -22.07 -3.10 -25.80
C THR A 3 -22.40 -3.04 -27.29
N ARG A 4 -22.88 -1.88 -27.79
CA ARG A 4 -23.14 -1.63 -29.21
C ARG A 4 -21.89 -1.53 -30.09
N GLN A 5 -20.77 -1.06 -29.53
CA GLN A 5 -19.49 -1.02 -30.25
C GLN A 5 -18.82 -2.40 -30.25
N ASP A 6 -18.93 -3.14 -29.15
CA ASP A 6 -18.34 -4.47 -29.05
C ASP A 6 -18.98 -5.45 -30.02
N ILE A 7 -20.31 -5.42 -30.19
CA ILE A 7 -21.01 -6.33 -31.11
C ILE A 7 -20.56 -6.18 -32.58
N GLN A 8 -19.96 -5.05 -32.93
CA GLN A 8 -19.44 -4.77 -34.28
C GLN A 8 -17.98 -5.24 -34.47
N LYS A 9 -17.33 -5.73 -33.41
CA LYS A 9 -15.96 -6.25 -33.50
C LYS A 9 -15.93 -7.64 -34.15
N PRO A 10 -14.82 -8.02 -34.80
CA PRO A 10 -14.66 -9.35 -35.38
C PRO A 10 -14.74 -10.49 -34.36
N ALA A 11 -14.34 -10.22 -33.11
CA ALA A 11 -14.39 -11.14 -31.98
C ALA A 11 -14.94 -10.40 -30.74
N PRO A 12 -16.27 -10.28 -30.60
CA PRO A 12 -16.90 -9.47 -29.56
C PRO A 12 -16.88 -10.13 -28.17
N GLY A 13 -16.49 -11.41 -28.08
CA GLY A 13 -16.57 -12.22 -26.86
C GLY A 13 -17.89 -12.99 -26.74
N ALA A 14 -17.99 -13.87 -25.75
CA ALA A 14 -19.19 -14.67 -25.49
C ALA A 14 -20.27 -13.83 -24.79
N ILE A 15 -21.52 -13.97 -25.23
CA ILE A 15 -22.69 -13.39 -24.56
C ILE A 15 -23.20 -14.40 -23.52
N ILE A 16 -23.55 -13.90 -22.34
CA ILE A 16 -24.16 -14.66 -21.26
C ILE A 16 -25.58 -14.15 -21.00
N GLU A 17 -26.48 -15.08 -20.68
CA GLU A 17 -27.88 -14.81 -20.37
C GLU A 17 -28.16 -15.07 -18.90
N LEU A 18 -28.64 -14.05 -18.20
CA LEU A 18 -28.88 -14.08 -16.76
C LEU A 18 -30.38 -13.81 -16.53
N PHE A 19 -31.02 -14.65 -15.72
CA PHE A 19 -32.46 -14.59 -15.50
C PHE A 19 -32.78 -14.19 -14.06
N GLU A 20 -33.74 -13.29 -13.90
CA GLU A 20 -34.33 -12.94 -12.61
C GLU A 20 -35.82 -13.26 -12.65
N LEU A 21 -36.29 -14.10 -11.73
CA LEU A 21 -37.70 -14.38 -11.47
C LEU A 21 -38.11 -13.64 -10.20
N ASP A 22 -38.95 -12.63 -10.36
CA ASP A 22 -39.49 -11.82 -9.28
C ASP A 22 -40.97 -12.15 -9.07
N ALA A 23 -41.21 -12.99 -8.06
CA ALA A 23 -42.54 -13.40 -7.62
C ALA A 23 -42.91 -12.75 -6.26
N THR A 24 -42.28 -11.63 -5.91
CA THR A 24 -42.51 -10.97 -4.61
C THR A 24 -43.94 -10.44 -4.47
N ALA A 25 -44.57 -10.04 -5.59
CA ALA A 25 -45.98 -9.66 -5.62
C ALA A 25 -46.93 -10.85 -5.35
N GLN A 26 -46.46 -12.08 -5.56
CA GLN A 26 -47.17 -13.33 -5.33
C GLN A 26 -46.89 -13.93 -3.95
N GLY A 27 -45.99 -13.33 -3.16
CA GLY A 27 -45.65 -13.78 -1.81
C GLY A 27 -44.28 -14.45 -1.67
N ALA A 28 -43.45 -14.47 -2.71
CA ALA A 28 -42.09 -15.00 -2.62
C ALA A 28 -41.22 -14.21 -1.63
N ALA A 29 -40.32 -14.90 -0.95
CA ALA A 29 -39.36 -14.30 -0.02
C ALA A 29 -38.33 -13.36 -0.71
N GLY A 30 -38.16 -13.47 -2.02
CA GLY A 30 -37.22 -12.64 -2.78
C GLY A 30 -37.22 -12.93 -4.28
N VAL A 31 -36.23 -12.36 -4.97
CA VAL A 31 -35.99 -12.55 -6.41
C VAL A 31 -35.05 -13.74 -6.62
N TYR A 32 -35.48 -14.72 -7.39
CA TYR A 32 -34.67 -15.89 -7.75
C TYR A 32 -33.82 -15.57 -8.97
N ARG A 33 -32.51 -15.88 -8.90
CA ARG A 33 -31.53 -15.54 -9.94
C ARG A 33 -30.81 -16.79 -10.42
N PHE A 34 -30.84 -17.03 -11.72
CA PHE A 34 -30.27 -18.23 -12.31
C PHE A 34 -29.59 -17.98 -13.66
N VAL A 35 -28.62 -18.83 -13.97
CA VAL A 35 -27.79 -18.77 -15.18
C VAL A 35 -27.42 -20.18 -15.65
N ASN A 36 -27.45 -20.43 -16.96
CA ASN A 36 -27.01 -21.69 -17.55
C ASN A 36 -25.54 -21.61 -18.02
N TRP A 37 -24.66 -21.13 -17.14
CA TRP A 37 -23.25 -21.00 -17.43
C TRP A 37 -22.45 -21.02 -16.13
N ALA A 38 -21.30 -21.70 -16.15
CA ALA A 38 -20.38 -21.67 -15.04
C ALA A 38 -19.35 -20.58 -15.21
N ASN A 39 -19.07 -19.85 -14.12
CA ASN A 39 -18.00 -18.87 -14.13
C ASN A 39 -16.66 -19.54 -14.52
N PRO A 40 -15.64 -18.78 -14.97
CA PRO A 40 -14.34 -19.34 -15.37
C PRO A 40 -13.64 -20.18 -14.29
N GLN A 41 -14.04 -20.04 -13.02
CA GLN A 41 -13.54 -20.82 -11.88
C GLN A 41 -14.39 -22.08 -11.59
N GLY A 42 -15.46 -22.33 -12.36
CA GLY A 42 -16.37 -23.45 -12.15
C GLY A 42 -17.38 -23.24 -11.02
N GLY A 43 -17.76 -22.00 -10.71
CA GLY A 43 -18.74 -21.58 -9.69
C GLY A 43 -19.91 -20.75 -10.24
N ASP A 44 -20.73 -20.20 -9.34
CA ASP A 44 -21.84 -19.30 -9.64
C ASP A 44 -21.38 -17.97 -10.25
N VAL A 45 -22.26 -17.31 -11.01
CA VAL A 45 -21.92 -16.06 -11.70
C VAL A 45 -22.34 -14.88 -10.86
N VAL A 46 -21.47 -13.88 -10.71
CA VAL A 46 -21.82 -12.62 -10.05
C VAL A 46 -21.85 -11.49 -11.07
N TRP A 47 -22.94 -10.75 -11.12
CA TRP A 47 -23.06 -9.58 -12.00
C TRP A 47 -23.90 -8.50 -11.33
N ARG A 48 -23.40 -7.25 -11.37
CA ARG A 48 -24.05 -6.10 -10.69
C ARG A 48 -24.18 -6.34 -9.18
N GLY A 49 -23.21 -7.02 -8.58
CA GLY A 49 -23.20 -7.39 -7.17
C GLY A 49 -24.24 -8.45 -6.78
N GLN A 50 -24.93 -9.07 -7.75
CA GLN A 50 -25.92 -10.10 -7.50
C GLN A 50 -25.39 -11.47 -7.95
N THR A 51 -25.56 -12.48 -7.10
CA THR A 51 -25.21 -13.86 -7.44
C THR A 51 -26.35 -14.50 -8.24
N TYR A 52 -25.98 -15.10 -9.37
CA TYR A 52 -26.82 -15.93 -10.21
C TYR A 52 -26.38 -17.38 -10.05
N THR A 53 -27.25 -18.19 -9.48
CA THR A 53 -26.97 -19.60 -9.23
C THR A 53 -26.92 -20.36 -10.55
N ARG A 54 -25.91 -21.23 -10.71
CA ARG A 54 -25.87 -22.12 -11.86
C ARG A 54 -27.03 -23.08 -11.81
N TYR A 55 -27.90 -22.95 -12.79
CA TYR A 55 -29.11 -23.74 -12.84
C TYR A 55 -29.43 -24.03 -14.30
N PRO A 56 -29.66 -25.30 -14.69
CA PRO A 56 -30.01 -25.61 -16.06
C PRO A 56 -31.29 -24.87 -16.43
N VAL A 57 -31.17 -23.95 -17.37
CA VAL A 57 -32.26 -23.17 -17.93
C VAL A 57 -32.12 -23.13 -19.45
N GLU A 58 -33.22 -23.41 -20.13
CA GLU A 58 -33.35 -23.26 -21.58
C GLU A 58 -34.39 -22.18 -21.84
N ALA A 59 -34.05 -21.25 -22.73
CA ALA A 59 -34.87 -20.08 -23.02
C ALA A 59 -34.95 -19.91 -24.54
N GLU A 60 -36.16 -19.94 -25.10
CA GLU A 60 -36.39 -19.84 -26.55
C GLU A 60 -37.57 -18.93 -26.87
N GLY A 61 -37.66 -18.45 -28.12
CA GLY A 61 -38.81 -17.67 -28.60
C GLY A 61 -38.84 -16.19 -28.16
N PHE A 62 -37.71 -15.62 -27.73
CA PHE A 62 -37.59 -14.21 -27.32
C PHE A 62 -37.48 -13.21 -28.50
N GLU A 63 -37.47 -13.68 -29.75
CA GLU A 63 -37.26 -12.84 -30.92
C GLU A 63 -38.52 -12.06 -31.32
N LEU A 64 -38.38 -10.75 -31.51
CA LEU A 64 -39.42 -9.88 -32.07
C LEU A 64 -39.49 -10.06 -33.59
N SER A 65 -40.56 -10.68 -34.09
CA SER A 65 -40.81 -10.75 -35.53
C SER A 65 -41.50 -9.49 -36.03
N GLY A 66 -41.13 -8.98 -37.21
CA GLY A 66 -41.77 -7.80 -37.83
C GLY A 66 -43.21 -8.02 -38.32
N ARG A 67 -43.84 -9.16 -38.01
CA ARG A 67 -45.16 -9.58 -38.52
C ARG A 67 -46.33 -9.33 -37.55
N GLY A 68 -46.12 -8.57 -36.47
CA GLY A 68 -47.18 -8.01 -35.64
C GLY A 68 -47.71 -8.89 -34.50
N ALA A 69 -47.38 -10.19 -34.46
CA ALA A 69 -47.65 -11.03 -33.29
C ALA A 69 -46.56 -10.82 -32.22
N LEU A 70 -46.97 -10.60 -30.97
CA LEU A 70 -46.04 -10.52 -29.84
C LEU A 70 -45.43 -11.90 -29.58
N PRO A 71 -44.13 -11.99 -29.25
CA PRO A 71 -43.49 -13.27 -28.96
C PRO A 71 -44.13 -13.91 -27.72
N ARG A 72 -44.17 -15.25 -27.70
CA ARG A 72 -44.56 -16.07 -26.54
C ARG A 72 -43.37 -16.93 -26.12
N PRO A 73 -42.35 -16.35 -25.45
CA PRO A 73 -41.14 -17.07 -25.13
C PRO A 73 -41.40 -18.20 -24.16
N LYS A 74 -40.59 -19.25 -24.24
CA LYS A 74 -40.63 -20.37 -23.31
C LYS A 74 -39.39 -20.35 -22.44
N LEU A 75 -39.60 -20.55 -21.14
CA LEU A 75 -38.54 -20.68 -20.15
C LEU A 75 -38.67 -22.05 -19.48
N ARG A 76 -37.74 -22.95 -19.79
CA ARG A 76 -37.65 -24.28 -19.18
C ARG A 76 -36.58 -24.25 -18.12
N VAL A 77 -36.96 -24.54 -16.89
CA VAL A 77 -36.06 -24.52 -15.73
C VAL A 77 -36.01 -25.93 -15.16
N ALA A 78 -34.83 -26.40 -14.76
CA ALA A 78 -34.72 -27.72 -14.14
C ALA A 78 -35.62 -27.85 -12.90
N ASN A 79 -36.11 -29.06 -12.65
CA ASN A 79 -36.89 -29.40 -11.45
C ASN A 79 -36.17 -30.46 -10.59
N ALA A 80 -34.88 -30.68 -10.83
CA ALA A 80 -34.09 -31.73 -10.20
C ALA A 80 -33.92 -31.55 -8.68
N THR A 81 -33.96 -30.31 -8.18
CA THR A 81 -33.87 -29.99 -6.74
C THR A 81 -35.24 -29.75 -6.10
N GLY A 82 -36.34 -29.79 -6.87
CA GLY A 82 -37.70 -29.52 -6.40
C GLY A 82 -37.99 -28.05 -6.04
N LEU A 83 -37.00 -27.15 -6.10
CA LEU A 83 -37.15 -25.74 -5.69
C LEU A 83 -38.20 -25.01 -6.54
N MET A 84 -38.09 -25.10 -7.87
CA MET A 84 -39.00 -24.41 -8.79
C MET A 84 -40.41 -25.03 -8.77
N GLY A 85 -40.51 -26.36 -8.60
CA GLY A 85 -41.80 -27.02 -8.40
C GLY A 85 -42.48 -26.60 -7.09
N ALA A 86 -41.73 -26.52 -5.98
CA ALA A 86 -42.26 -26.04 -4.70
C ALA A 86 -42.76 -24.59 -4.77
N LEU A 87 -41.99 -23.72 -5.45
CA LEU A 87 -42.38 -22.32 -5.67
C LEU A 87 -43.65 -22.20 -6.51
N ALA A 88 -43.77 -23.01 -7.56
CA ALA A 88 -44.99 -23.04 -8.38
C ALA A 88 -46.20 -23.51 -7.57
N ILE A 89 -46.05 -24.50 -6.69
CA ILE A 89 -47.15 -24.97 -5.82
C ILE A 89 -47.56 -23.89 -4.79
N GLU A 90 -46.59 -23.21 -4.19
CA GLU A 90 -46.84 -22.23 -3.13
C GLU A 90 -47.41 -20.91 -3.66
N LEU A 91 -47.02 -20.51 -4.87
CA LEU A 91 -47.29 -19.18 -5.43
C LEU A 91 -48.19 -19.20 -6.68
N ASP A 92 -49.16 -20.11 -6.70
CA ASP A 92 -50.19 -20.24 -7.75
C ASP A 92 -49.59 -20.29 -9.17
N ASP A 93 -48.74 -21.30 -9.41
CA ASP A 93 -48.00 -21.53 -10.65
C ASP A 93 -47.16 -20.33 -11.13
N LEU A 94 -46.83 -19.41 -10.20
CA LEU A 94 -46.09 -18.18 -10.42
C LEU A 94 -46.78 -17.25 -11.44
N LEU A 95 -48.10 -17.36 -11.59
CA LEU A 95 -48.86 -16.57 -12.55
C LEU A 95 -48.67 -15.06 -12.32
N GLY A 96 -48.32 -14.35 -13.40
CA GLY A 96 -48.02 -12.92 -13.35
C GLY A 96 -46.67 -12.56 -12.73
N ALA A 97 -45.86 -13.54 -12.28
CA ALA A 97 -44.50 -13.26 -11.79
C ALA A 97 -43.65 -12.66 -12.91
N ARG A 98 -42.82 -11.68 -12.56
CA ARG A 98 -42.00 -10.97 -13.56
C ARG A 98 -40.72 -11.75 -13.83
N VAL A 99 -40.47 -12.06 -15.09
CA VAL A 99 -39.21 -12.63 -15.57
C VAL A 99 -38.40 -11.56 -16.29
N THR A 100 -37.21 -11.27 -15.81
CA THR A 100 -36.23 -10.42 -16.50
C THR A 100 -35.12 -11.29 -17.09
N ARG A 101 -34.83 -11.12 -18.37
CA ARG A 101 -33.63 -11.67 -19.01
C ARG A 101 -32.65 -10.55 -19.30
N TRP A 102 -31.49 -10.65 -18.70
CA TRP A 102 -30.33 -9.81 -18.95
C TRP A 102 -29.38 -10.52 -19.90
N ARG A 103 -28.79 -9.76 -20.81
CA ARG A 103 -27.76 -10.25 -21.73
C ARG A 103 -26.57 -9.32 -21.67
N THR A 104 -25.39 -9.84 -21.42
CA THR A 104 -24.13 -9.06 -21.43
C THR A 104 -22.99 -9.92 -21.98
N PHE A 105 -21.84 -9.32 -22.25
CA PHE A 105 -20.64 -10.09 -22.59
C PHE A 105 -19.95 -10.58 -21.31
N VAL A 106 -19.33 -11.76 -21.38
CA VAL A 106 -18.62 -12.37 -20.24
C VAL A 106 -17.56 -11.41 -19.66
N HIS A 107 -16.85 -10.65 -20.49
CA HIS A 107 -15.83 -9.71 -20.03
C HIS A 107 -16.39 -8.50 -19.26
N TYR A 108 -17.71 -8.26 -19.28
CA TYR A 108 -18.38 -7.24 -18.47
C TYR A 108 -18.84 -7.75 -17.09
N LEU A 109 -18.68 -9.05 -16.80
CA LEU A 109 -19.02 -9.64 -15.50
C LEU A 109 -18.14 -9.08 -14.36
N ASP A 110 -18.64 -9.17 -13.12
CA ASP A 110 -17.91 -8.68 -11.96
C ASP A 110 -16.58 -9.44 -11.78
N ALA A 111 -15.57 -8.80 -11.21
CA ALA A 111 -14.22 -9.36 -11.12
C ALA A 111 -14.12 -10.70 -10.39
N VAL A 112 -15.03 -10.96 -9.43
CA VAL A 112 -15.09 -12.19 -8.62
C VAL A 112 -15.25 -13.48 -9.46
N ASN A 113 -15.74 -13.36 -10.70
CA ASN A 113 -15.85 -14.51 -11.59
C ASN A 113 -14.49 -15.01 -12.12
N PHE A 114 -13.45 -14.19 -12.10
CA PHE A 114 -12.18 -14.45 -12.78
C PHE A 114 -11.08 -14.84 -11.81
N PRO A 115 -10.03 -15.57 -12.26
CA PRO A 115 -8.91 -15.96 -11.42
C PRO A 115 -8.30 -14.78 -10.64
N LEU A 116 -7.71 -15.09 -9.49
CA LEU A 116 -6.99 -14.09 -8.70
C LEU A 116 -5.79 -13.56 -9.50
N ALA A 117 -5.58 -12.25 -9.44
CA ALA A 117 -4.39 -11.61 -9.97
C ALA A 117 -3.82 -10.66 -8.92
N GLN A 118 -2.53 -10.37 -9.06
CA GLN A 118 -1.84 -9.41 -8.22
C GLN A 118 -2.32 -8.00 -8.57
N GLN A 119 -2.91 -7.29 -7.60
CA GLN A 119 -3.39 -5.92 -7.76
C GLN A 119 -2.76 -5.00 -6.73
N SER A 120 -2.48 -3.76 -7.11
CA SER A 120 -1.96 -2.75 -6.19
C SER A 120 -3.02 -2.43 -5.13
N THR A 121 -2.64 -2.50 -3.85
CA THR A 121 -3.57 -2.34 -2.73
C THR A 121 -3.05 -1.26 -1.78
N PRO A 122 -3.24 0.03 -2.11
CA PRO A 122 -2.85 1.12 -1.23
C PRO A 122 -3.52 0.99 0.14
N GLY A 123 -2.75 1.19 1.22
CA GLY A 123 -3.25 1.12 2.60
C GLY A 123 -3.31 -0.28 3.22
N ALA A 124 -2.89 -1.34 2.52
CA ALA A 124 -2.72 -2.67 3.11
C ALA A 124 -1.64 -2.72 4.22
N LEU A 125 -0.71 -1.75 4.19
CA LEU A 125 0.26 -1.48 5.24
C LEU A 125 0.03 -0.08 5.79
N THR A 126 0.08 0.03 7.12
CA THR A 126 0.10 1.32 7.82
C THR A 126 1.50 1.57 8.34
N PHE A 127 2.03 2.76 8.07
CA PHE A 127 3.29 3.24 8.58
C PHE A 127 3.00 4.33 9.61
N ALA A 128 3.61 4.24 10.78
CA ALA A 128 3.52 5.27 11.81
C ALA A 128 4.91 5.62 12.36
N ARG A 129 5.20 6.92 12.41
CA ARG A 129 6.36 7.51 13.11
C ARG A 129 6.02 8.94 13.48
N SER A 130 6.01 9.26 14.77
CA SER A 130 5.59 10.56 15.30
C SER A 130 6.55 11.73 15.07
N THR A 131 7.70 11.50 14.42
CA THR A 131 8.70 12.53 14.10
C THR A 131 9.13 12.44 12.64
N THR A 132 9.77 13.49 12.12
CA THR A 132 10.55 13.41 10.88
C THR A 132 11.77 12.51 11.08
N ALA A 133 12.33 11.99 9.98
CA ALA A 133 13.54 11.16 10.01
C ALA A 133 14.29 11.22 8.67
N THR A 134 15.61 11.08 8.67
CA THR A 134 16.38 11.12 7.42
C THR A 134 16.54 9.76 6.76
N TYR A 135 16.80 9.77 5.46
CA TYR A 135 17.18 8.62 4.63
C TYR A 135 17.93 9.12 3.39
N PHE A 136 18.63 8.26 2.67
CA PHE A 136 19.21 8.61 1.38
C PHE A 136 18.21 8.33 0.25
N SER A 137 17.99 9.35 -0.58
CA SER A 137 17.16 9.25 -1.78
C SER A 137 17.88 8.51 -2.91
N ALA A 138 17.15 8.18 -3.98
CA ALA A 138 17.72 7.59 -5.20
C ALA A 138 18.85 8.44 -5.83
N ALA A 139 18.90 9.74 -5.53
CA ALA A 139 19.97 10.63 -5.97
C ALA A 139 21.25 10.55 -5.10
N GLY A 140 21.28 9.70 -4.06
CA GLY A 140 22.36 9.64 -3.08
C GLY A 140 22.41 10.86 -2.15
N VAL A 141 21.36 11.67 -2.13
CA VAL A 141 21.25 12.88 -1.29
C VAL A 141 20.48 12.55 -0.02
N LEU A 142 21.01 12.97 1.13
CA LEU A 142 20.35 12.82 2.42
C LEU A 142 19.09 13.69 2.44
N SER A 143 17.95 13.05 2.64
CA SER A 143 16.61 13.65 2.56
C SER A 143 15.86 13.42 3.87
N THR A 144 14.85 14.27 4.14
CA THR A 144 14.00 14.14 5.33
C THR A 144 12.62 13.64 4.93
N ALA A 145 12.21 12.51 5.51
CA ALA A 145 10.84 12.02 5.43
C ALA A 145 9.97 12.72 6.48
N ALA A 146 8.74 13.05 6.10
CA ALA A 146 7.74 13.60 6.98
C ALA A 146 7.33 12.60 8.09
N VAL A 147 6.56 13.08 9.06
CA VAL A 147 5.81 12.23 10.01
C VAL A 147 4.95 11.25 9.22
N ASP A 148 4.90 10.00 9.67
CA ASP A 148 4.16 8.89 9.04
C ASP A 148 4.52 8.58 7.57
N GLN A 149 5.63 9.13 7.06
CA GLN A 149 6.15 8.80 5.73
C GLN A 149 7.17 7.65 5.82
N PRO A 150 6.96 6.53 5.10
CA PRO A 150 7.93 5.45 5.01
C PRO A 150 9.22 5.91 4.33
N ARG A 151 10.34 5.31 4.71
CA ARG A 151 11.67 5.66 4.21
C ARG A 151 12.20 4.55 3.31
N ILE A 152 12.20 4.79 1.99
CA ILE A 152 12.89 3.91 1.04
C ILE A 152 14.33 4.38 0.91
N ASP A 153 15.23 3.68 1.58
CA ASP A 153 16.63 4.05 1.70
C ASP A 153 17.45 3.50 0.53
N HIS A 154 18.48 4.25 0.17
CA HIS A 154 19.34 3.96 -0.97
C HIS A 154 20.80 4.00 -0.52
N ASP A 155 21.64 3.25 -1.22
CA ASP A 155 23.08 3.32 -1.02
C ASP A 155 23.56 4.74 -1.40
N PRO A 156 24.18 5.48 -0.47
CA PRO A 156 24.53 6.89 -0.69
C PRO A 156 25.64 7.14 -1.71
N ALA A 157 26.40 6.10 -2.10
CA ALA A 157 27.44 6.21 -3.12
C ALA A 157 26.93 5.85 -4.51
N THR A 158 26.08 4.82 -4.60
CA THR A 158 25.64 4.21 -5.87
C THR A 158 24.21 4.55 -6.26
N GLY A 159 23.40 5.06 -5.32
CA GLY A 159 21.96 5.27 -5.51
C GLY A 159 21.15 3.98 -5.60
N ALA A 160 21.76 2.81 -5.36
CA ALA A 160 21.07 1.53 -5.42
C ALA A 160 20.03 1.42 -4.30
N VAL A 161 18.82 0.99 -4.63
CA VAL A 161 17.76 0.77 -3.63
C VAL A 161 18.19 -0.28 -2.61
N LEU A 162 18.15 0.07 -1.32
CA LEU A 162 18.39 -0.86 -0.21
C LEU A 162 17.08 -1.40 0.38
N GLY A 163 16.02 -0.60 0.38
CA GLY A 163 14.66 -1.00 0.74
C GLY A 163 14.02 -0.13 1.83
N LEU A 164 12.92 -0.60 2.40
CA LEU A 164 12.20 0.05 3.50
C LEU A 164 13.06 0.05 4.76
N LEU A 165 13.47 1.23 5.24
CA LEU A 165 14.29 1.40 6.43
C LEU A 165 13.41 1.44 7.69
N VAL A 166 13.64 0.47 8.57
CA VAL A 166 12.92 0.33 9.85
C VAL A 166 13.92 0.39 11.00
N GLU A 167 13.79 1.40 11.86
CA GLU A 167 14.70 1.64 12.98
C GLU A 167 13.95 1.90 14.29
N GLY A 168 14.54 1.45 15.39
CA GLY A 168 14.11 1.84 16.73
C GLY A 168 14.37 3.31 17.03
N GLN A 169 13.89 3.77 18.19
CA GLN A 169 14.11 5.14 18.66
C GLN A 169 15.60 5.40 18.89
N ARG A 170 16.06 6.59 18.49
CA ARG A 170 17.42 7.08 18.74
C ARG A 170 17.42 8.58 19.04
N THR A 171 18.44 9.03 19.76
CA THR A 171 18.61 10.43 20.16
C THR A 171 20.01 10.86 19.79
N ASN A 172 20.12 11.96 19.04
CA ASN A 172 21.39 12.67 18.89
C ASN A 172 21.50 13.69 20.02
N VAL A 173 22.48 13.50 20.90
CA VAL A 173 22.66 14.39 22.08
C VAL A 173 23.53 15.60 21.82
N PHE A 174 24.22 15.65 20.68
CA PHE A 174 24.93 16.86 20.30
C PHE A 174 23.96 17.98 19.91
N GLN A 175 24.36 19.21 20.19
CA GLN A 175 23.72 20.40 19.67
C GLN A 175 24.49 20.86 18.44
N ARG A 176 23.85 21.70 17.61
CA ARG A 176 24.52 22.40 16.50
C ARG A 176 25.29 21.41 15.62
N SER A 177 24.66 20.28 15.27
CA SER A 177 25.35 19.15 14.64
C SER A 177 25.89 19.45 13.25
N GLN A 178 25.45 20.55 12.62
CA GLN A 178 25.88 21.00 11.30
C GLN A 178 26.79 22.23 11.33
N GLU A 179 26.91 22.91 12.48
CA GLU A 179 27.53 24.24 12.63
C GLU A 179 28.82 24.12 13.47
N ILE A 180 29.88 23.58 12.87
CA ILE A 180 31.19 23.42 13.53
C ILE A 180 31.80 24.80 13.81
N ASP A 181 31.46 25.82 13.02
CA ASP A 181 31.84 27.22 13.23
C ASP A 181 31.30 27.82 14.54
N HIS A 182 30.14 27.35 15.03
CA HIS A 182 29.47 27.87 16.22
C HIS A 182 30.27 27.67 17.53
N GLY A 183 30.11 28.56 18.51
CA GLY A 183 30.84 28.55 19.78
C GLY A 183 30.60 27.36 20.72
N TRP A 184 29.62 26.49 20.39
CA TRP A 184 29.41 25.21 21.08
C TRP A 184 30.47 24.16 20.69
N TRP A 185 31.17 24.42 19.59
CA TRP A 185 32.32 23.65 19.12
C TRP A 185 33.61 24.37 19.51
N SER A 186 34.50 23.67 20.19
CA SER A 186 35.85 24.14 20.50
C SER A 186 36.78 23.87 19.32
N LYS A 187 37.68 24.82 19.03
CA LYS A 187 38.65 24.76 17.94
C LYS A 187 40.07 24.86 18.49
N PHE A 188 40.95 24.00 18.01
CA PHE A 188 42.35 23.94 18.42
C PHE A 188 43.24 24.12 17.20
N ASN A 189 43.88 25.29 17.09
CA ASN A 189 44.82 25.63 16.04
C ASN A 189 44.29 25.39 14.61
N VAL A 190 42.99 25.63 14.42
CA VAL A 190 42.29 25.58 13.15
C VAL A 190 41.45 26.85 12.96
N SER A 191 41.22 27.22 11.72
CA SER A 191 40.23 28.23 11.33
C SER A 191 39.02 27.52 10.71
N VAL A 192 37.81 28.05 10.93
CA VAL A 192 36.57 27.47 10.39
C VAL A 192 35.87 28.50 9.52
N SER A 193 35.58 28.13 8.28
CA SER A 193 34.72 28.89 7.37
C SER A 193 33.35 28.25 7.37
N ALA A 194 32.34 28.99 7.84
CA ALA A 194 30.96 28.52 7.89
C ALA A 194 30.37 28.33 6.48
N ASN A 195 29.52 27.32 6.29
CA ASN A 195 28.72 27.13 5.05
C ASN A 195 29.57 27.19 3.77
N ALA A 196 30.75 26.58 3.80
CA ALA A 196 31.76 26.71 2.76
C ALA A 196 31.47 25.86 1.52
N SER A 197 30.70 24.78 1.64
CA SER A 197 30.39 23.91 0.51
C SER A 197 29.10 23.10 0.68
N THR A 198 28.73 22.38 -0.37
CA THR A 198 27.56 21.51 -0.39
C THR A 198 27.76 20.28 0.50
N ALA A 199 26.90 20.17 1.51
CA ALA A 199 26.79 19.07 2.44
C ALA A 199 26.11 17.84 1.81
N PRO A 200 26.14 16.66 2.47
CA PRO A 200 25.49 15.44 1.99
C PRO A 200 23.97 15.53 1.79
N ASP A 201 23.30 16.51 2.39
CA ASP A 201 21.88 16.79 2.19
C ASP A 201 21.59 17.70 0.97
N GLY A 202 22.63 18.10 0.24
CA GLY A 202 22.52 18.96 -0.93
C GLY A 202 22.46 20.46 -0.61
N THR A 203 22.45 20.86 0.66
CA THR A 203 22.46 22.26 1.07
C THR A 203 23.89 22.78 1.20
N THR A 204 24.12 24.09 1.04
CA THR A 204 25.44 24.71 1.28
C THR A 204 25.61 25.03 2.76
N THR A 205 25.76 23.99 3.58
CA THR A 205 25.87 24.11 5.05
C THR A 205 27.09 23.38 5.63
N ALA A 206 27.94 22.77 4.80
CA ALA A 206 29.15 22.12 5.29
C ALA A 206 30.21 23.17 5.66
N ASP A 207 30.85 23.00 6.81
CA ASP A 207 31.90 23.89 7.26
C ASP A 207 33.26 23.39 6.80
N ARG A 208 34.16 24.34 6.50
CA ARG A 208 35.55 24.04 6.12
C ARG A 208 36.49 24.40 7.25
N ILE A 209 37.28 23.42 7.70
CA ILE A 209 38.20 23.52 8.83
C ILE A 209 39.63 23.43 8.30
N ILE A 210 40.39 24.52 8.39
CA ILE A 210 41.76 24.63 7.88
C ILE A 210 42.74 24.71 9.06
N GLU A 211 43.78 23.89 9.03
CA GLU A 211 44.86 23.93 10.02
C GLU A 211 45.66 25.24 9.97
N THR A 212 46.34 25.57 11.07
CA THR A 212 47.32 26.67 11.08
C THR A 212 48.70 26.19 10.63
N ALA A 213 49.62 27.10 10.32
CA ALA A 213 51.00 26.77 9.93
C ALA A 213 51.93 26.40 11.11
N ALA A 214 51.37 26.14 12.30
CA ALA A 214 52.13 25.86 13.52
C ALA A 214 52.40 24.36 13.69
N LYS A 215 53.46 24.00 14.42
CA LYS A 215 53.72 22.62 14.83
C LYS A 215 52.97 22.28 16.12
N VAL A 216 51.71 21.93 15.99
CA VAL A 216 50.77 21.73 17.11
C VAL A 216 49.70 20.71 16.72
N ILE A 217 48.78 20.44 17.65
CA ILE A 217 47.57 19.67 17.37
C ILE A 217 46.58 20.55 16.61
N HIS A 218 45.99 20.01 15.54
CA HIS A 218 44.95 20.66 14.76
C HIS A 218 43.65 19.86 14.89
N ALA A 219 42.64 20.43 15.55
CA ALA A 219 41.44 19.69 15.89
C ALA A 219 40.21 20.56 16.13
N PHE A 220 39.05 19.91 16.14
CA PHE A 220 37.80 20.48 16.59
C PHE A 220 37.00 19.45 17.39
N ARG A 221 36.22 19.92 18.37
CA ARG A 221 35.36 19.06 19.18
C ARG A 221 34.04 19.72 19.57
N PRO A 222 32.96 18.96 19.71
CA PRO A 222 31.76 19.42 20.40
C PRO A 222 32.06 19.67 21.89
N ASN A 223 31.16 20.38 22.57
CA ASN A 223 31.21 20.44 24.02
C ASN A 223 31.06 19.04 24.64
N ALA A 224 31.70 18.83 25.79
CA ALA A 224 31.66 17.56 26.47
C ALA A 224 30.22 17.21 26.90
N THR A 225 29.90 15.92 26.83
CA THR A 225 28.58 15.40 27.19
C THR A 225 28.69 14.66 28.53
N THR A 226 27.93 15.08 29.53
CA THR A 226 27.95 14.51 30.88
C THR A 226 26.67 13.71 31.15
N GLY A 227 26.80 12.55 31.78
CA GLY A 227 25.66 11.74 32.24
C GLY A 227 24.82 11.10 31.13
N PHE A 228 25.35 11.03 29.91
CA PHE A 228 24.64 10.50 28.75
C PHE A 228 24.60 8.97 28.68
N ALA A 229 25.66 8.31 29.14
CA ALA A 229 25.78 6.86 29.10
C ALA A 229 26.45 6.34 30.38
N SER A 230 26.07 5.14 30.79
CA SER A 230 26.58 4.43 31.98
C SER A 230 27.60 3.37 31.58
N THR A 231 28.37 2.89 32.55
CA THR A 231 29.31 1.79 32.37
C THR A 231 28.66 0.57 31.70
N GLY A 232 29.28 0.02 30.66
CA GLY A 232 28.82 -1.13 29.87
C GLY A 232 27.90 -0.78 28.70
N GLN A 233 27.50 0.50 28.54
CA GLN A 233 26.66 0.91 27.41
C GLN A 233 27.52 1.21 26.17
N ILE A 234 27.05 0.72 25.03
CA ILE A 234 27.70 0.96 23.74
C ILE A 234 27.17 2.29 23.16
N VAL A 235 28.09 3.14 22.75
CA VAL A 235 27.86 4.47 22.18
C VAL A 235 28.49 4.53 20.79
N THR A 236 27.83 5.24 19.86
CA THR A 236 28.39 5.55 18.55
C THR A 236 28.50 7.06 18.35
N TYR A 237 29.69 7.52 17.97
CA TYR A 237 29.93 8.84 17.41
C TYR A 237 30.00 8.72 15.88
N SER A 238 29.26 9.53 15.15
CA SER A 238 29.41 9.66 13.70
C SER A 238 29.49 11.12 13.24
N ILE A 239 30.19 11.37 12.14
CA ILE A 239 30.30 12.68 11.51
C ILE A 239 30.58 12.50 10.02
N TYR A 240 30.09 13.42 9.18
CA TYR A 240 30.42 13.45 7.77
C TYR A 240 31.71 14.25 7.58
N LEU A 241 32.68 13.65 6.87
CA LEU A 241 33.98 14.26 6.58
C LEU A 241 34.31 14.15 5.10
N ARG A 242 34.99 15.17 4.58
CA ARG A 242 35.61 15.19 3.25
C ARG A 242 36.96 15.87 3.32
N ALA A 243 37.94 15.39 2.54
CA ALA A 243 39.24 16.03 2.46
C ALA A 243 39.14 17.41 1.78
N ALA A 244 39.77 18.42 2.37
CA ALA A 244 40.00 19.74 1.78
C ALA A 244 41.51 20.02 1.77
N GLY A 245 42.27 19.17 1.08
CA GLY A 245 43.74 19.18 1.08
C GLY A 245 44.37 18.28 2.14
N ARG A 246 43.70 18.07 3.29
CA ARG A 246 44.15 17.14 4.32
C ARG A 246 43.53 15.76 4.13
N ARG A 247 44.37 14.76 3.82
CA ARG A 247 43.94 13.40 3.50
C ARG A 247 43.43 12.60 4.70
N TYR A 248 44.10 12.72 5.85
CA TYR A 248 43.78 11.87 7.00
C TYR A 248 43.09 12.67 8.11
N ALA A 249 42.16 12.01 8.78
CA ALA A 249 41.53 12.47 10.00
C ALA A 249 41.53 11.33 11.02
N ILE A 250 41.50 11.66 12.30
CA ILE A 250 41.39 10.69 13.38
C ILE A 250 40.14 11.03 14.17
N MET A 251 39.21 10.09 14.24
CA MET A 251 38.09 10.17 15.17
C MET A 251 38.55 9.60 16.50
N HIS A 252 38.36 10.38 17.55
CA HIS A 252 38.78 10.02 18.89
C HIS A 252 37.66 10.36 19.88
N VAL A 253 37.44 9.46 20.83
CA VAL A 253 36.52 9.65 21.95
C VAL A 253 37.29 9.37 23.21
N ALA A 254 37.14 10.24 24.22
CA ALA A 254 37.80 10.07 25.49
C ALA A 254 36.92 10.48 26.66
N SER A 255 37.19 9.89 27.84
CA SER A 255 36.62 10.30 29.12
C SER A 255 37.60 11.16 29.92
N THR A 256 37.08 11.88 30.92
CA THR A 256 37.90 12.66 31.84
C THR A 256 38.85 11.82 32.71
N ALA A 257 38.61 10.51 32.88
CA ALA A 257 39.48 9.57 33.61
C ALA A 257 40.52 8.84 32.75
N THR A 258 41.20 9.53 31.82
CA THR A 258 42.41 9.04 31.10
C THR A 258 42.23 7.91 30.07
N ASN A 259 41.02 7.69 29.54
CA ASN A 259 40.77 6.62 28.56
C ASN A 259 40.26 7.13 27.22
N ALA A 260 40.63 6.41 26.17
CA ALA A 260 40.30 6.77 24.80
C ALA A 260 40.10 5.57 23.89
N ALA A 261 39.23 5.74 22.89
CA ALA A 261 39.17 4.92 21.70
C ALA A 261 39.35 5.82 20.47
N SER A 262 40.10 5.36 19.48
CA SER A 262 40.32 6.16 18.27
C SER A 262 40.60 5.33 17.03
N VAL A 263 40.26 5.92 15.89
CA VAL A 263 40.43 5.32 14.58
C VAL A 263 40.93 6.35 13.59
N GLY A 264 42.01 6.00 12.87
CA GLY A 264 42.52 6.78 11.74
C GLY A 264 41.70 6.50 10.50
N ILE A 265 41.44 7.54 9.71
CA ILE A 265 40.62 7.49 8.50
C ILE A 265 41.38 8.14 7.35
N ASP A 266 41.42 7.44 6.22
CA ASP A 266 41.87 7.97 4.95
C ASP A 266 40.69 8.52 4.16
N LEU A 267 40.55 9.85 4.09
CA LEU A 267 39.46 10.53 3.40
C LEU A 267 39.65 10.56 1.87
N GLN A 268 40.73 9.98 1.34
CA GLN A 268 40.88 9.77 -0.10
C GLN A 268 40.36 8.40 -0.53
N THR A 269 40.56 7.38 0.29
CA THR A 269 40.17 5.99 -0.04
C THR A 269 38.92 5.51 0.69
N GLY A 270 38.52 6.18 1.77
CA GLY A 270 37.45 5.73 2.65
C GLY A 270 37.84 4.54 3.55
N ALA A 271 39.14 4.33 3.77
CA ALA A 271 39.65 3.21 4.55
C ALA A 271 40.01 3.60 5.99
N ILE A 272 39.88 2.63 6.90
CA ILE A 272 40.49 2.73 8.23
C ILE A 272 42.00 2.55 8.10
N VAL A 273 42.77 3.41 8.76
CA VAL A 273 44.24 3.39 8.74
C VAL A 273 44.77 3.06 10.13
N GLY A 274 45.76 2.16 10.17
CA GLY A 274 46.34 1.68 11.42
C GLY A 274 45.41 0.71 12.17
N ALA A 275 45.93 0.11 13.23
CA ALA A 275 45.10 -0.65 14.15
C ALA A 275 44.26 0.32 14.99
N PRO A 276 42.96 0.07 15.22
CA PRO A 276 42.19 0.86 16.16
C PRO A 276 42.85 0.88 17.54
N PHE A 277 42.95 2.06 18.14
CA PHE A 277 43.57 2.22 19.44
C PHE A 277 42.59 1.86 20.55
N ASN A 278 43.09 1.15 21.57
CA ASN A 278 42.32 0.76 22.74
C ASN A 278 43.21 0.79 24.00
N ASN A 279 42.91 1.68 24.96
CA ASN A 279 43.56 1.66 26.28
C ASN A 279 42.54 1.36 27.37
N ARG A 280 42.73 0.21 28.03
CA ARG A 280 41.76 -0.40 28.93
C ARG A 280 41.67 0.39 30.25
N GLY A 281 40.47 0.86 30.60
CA GLY A 281 40.19 1.49 31.89
C GLY A 281 38.85 2.26 31.97
N ALA A 282 38.36 2.87 30.89
CA ALA A 282 37.07 3.59 30.87
C ALA A 282 36.39 3.81 29.49
N THR A 283 36.97 3.42 28.34
CA THR A 283 36.26 3.34 27.04
C THR A 283 36.91 2.28 26.15
N ASN A 284 36.16 1.32 25.59
CA ASN A 284 36.72 0.26 24.74
C ASN A 284 36.31 0.45 23.28
N PHE A 285 37.26 0.41 22.35
CA PHE A 285 36.92 0.31 20.92
C PHE A 285 36.06 -0.93 20.66
N VAL A 286 34.93 -0.76 19.97
CA VAL A 286 34.03 -1.85 19.55
C VAL A 286 34.11 -2.03 18.04
N SER A 287 33.87 -0.97 17.28
CA SER A 287 33.95 -1.00 15.83
C SER A 287 34.12 0.40 15.26
N ALA A 288 34.50 0.47 13.99
CA ALA A 288 34.42 1.69 13.20
C ALA A 288 33.84 1.35 11.82
N ALA A 289 33.09 2.30 11.25
CA ALA A 289 32.46 2.14 9.95
C ALA A 289 32.68 3.41 9.13
N ILE A 290 32.94 3.26 7.84
CA ILE A 290 33.07 4.36 6.90
C ILE A 290 32.10 4.11 5.76
N THR A 291 31.07 4.94 5.65
CA THR A 291 30.07 4.87 4.58
C THR A 291 30.37 5.95 3.56
N GLN A 292 30.79 5.55 2.37
CA GLN A 292 30.98 6.48 1.26
C GLN A 292 29.65 7.10 0.85
N CYS A 293 29.66 8.41 0.62
CA CYS A 293 28.54 9.20 0.14
C CYS A 293 28.90 9.88 -1.19
N ALA A 294 27.91 10.45 -1.87
CA ALA A 294 28.13 11.25 -3.07
C ALA A 294 29.13 12.40 -2.83
N ASN A 295 29.76 12.88 -3.91
CA ASN A 295 30.66 14.04 -3.92
C ASN A 295 31.87 13.96 -2.96
N GLY A 296 32.38 12.74 -2.74
CA GLY A 296 33.61 12.49 -1.96
C GLY A 296 33.43 12.59 -0.44
N TRP A 297 32.18 12.70 0.04
CA TRP A 297 31.87 12.65 1.46
C TRP A 297 31.94 11.23 2.00
N TYR A 298 32.34 11.10 3.26
CA TYR A 298 32.24 9.86 4.02
C TYR A 298 31.50 10.12 5.32
N ARG A 299 30.52 9.29 5.66
CA ARG A 299 30.01 9.20 7.04
C ARG A 299 30.90 8.27 7.82
N CYS A 300 31.71 8.83 8.69
CA CYS A 300 32.64 8.11 9.53
C CYS A 300 31.99 7.87 10.89
N ALA A 301 32.05 6.64 11.40
CA ALA A 301 31.47 6.24 12.67
C ALA A 301 32.50 5.49 13.52
N LEU A 302 32.53 5.81 14.81
CA LEU A 302 33.33 5.17 15.85
C LEU A 302 32.38 4.70 16.95
N THR A 303 32.35 3.40 17.17
CA THR A 303 31.55 2.75 18.22
C THR A 303 32.47 2.27 19.32
N PHE A 304 32.07 2.53 20.56
CA PHE A 304 32.84 2.20 21.75
C PHE A 304 31.92 1.85 22.91
N ASP A 305 32.43 1.07 23.85
CA ASP A 305 31.78 0.75 25.11
C ASP A 305 32.24 1.76 26.18
N MET A 306 31.29 2.31 26.92
CA MET A 306 31.52 3.19 28.06
C MET A 306 32.04 2.37 29.23
N GLY A 307 33.31 2.51 29.59
CA GLY A 307 33.90 1.82 30.74
C GLY A 307 33.73 2.54 32.08
N SER A 308 33.17 3.75 32.11
CA SER A 308 32.79 4.48 33.34
C SER A 308 31.63 5.44 33.10
N SER A 309 30.86 5.79 34.14
CA SER A 309 29.77 6.78 34.09
C SER A 309 30.31 8.21 34.22
N GLU A 310 31.09 8.66 33.25
CA GLU A 310 31.81 9.95 33.29
C GLU A 310 31.42 10.91 32.16
N THR A 311 32.02 12.10 32.19
CA THR A 311 31.96 13.04 31.07
C THR A 311 32.82 12.53 29.91
N CYS A 312 32.21 12.39 28.74
CA CYS A 312 32.90 12.01 27.51
C CYS A 312 32.91 13.17 26.52
N TYR A 313 33.96 13.24 25.72
CA TYR A 313 34.03 14.13 24.57
C TYR A 313 34.48 13.35 23.34
N ALA A 314 33.88 13.68 22.20
CA ALA A 314 34.39 13.30 20.89
C ALA A 314 35.31 14.40 20.39
N ILE A 315 36.29 14.09 19.55
CA ILE A 315 37.18 15.06 18.91
C ILE A 315 37.66 14.50 17.58
N VAL A 316 37.80 15.38 16.59
CA VAL A 316 38.39 15.04 15.29
C VAL A 316 39.73 15.75 15.18
N TYR A 317 40.79 14.96 15.04
CA TYR A 317 42.12 15.47 14.72
C TYR A 317 42.33 15.43 13.22
N LEU A 318 42.88 16.50 12.66
CA LEU A 318 43.49 16.44 11.33
C LEU A 318 44.81 15.67 11.46
N SER A 319 45.26 14.97 10.41
CA SER A 319 46.46 14.12 10.48
C SER A 319 47.19 14.02 9.14
N THR A 320 48.51 13.86 9.17
CA THR A 320 49.35 13.62 7.98
C THR A 320 49.43 12.14 7.58
N ASN A 321 49.12 11.22 8.49
CA ASN A 321 49.34 9.78 8.29
C ASN A 321 48.22 8.88 8.85
N GLY A 322 47.26 9.44 9.58
CA GLY A 322 46.18 8.68 10.22
C GLY A 322 46.60 7.84 11.42
N ALA A 323 47.84 7.97 11.92
CA ALA A 323 48.30 7.20 13.08
C ALA A 323 47.58 7.66 14.36
N ASN A 324 46.95 6.71 15.07
CA ASN A 324 46.17 6.95 16.28
C ASN A 324 46.97 6.62 17.58
N SER A 325 46.68 7.29 18.69
CA SER A 325 47.33 7.13 20.01
C SER A 325 46.37 7.42 21.18
N SER A 326 46.76 7.12 22.43
CA SER A 326 46.06 7.58 23.65
C SER A 326 46.32 9.04 24.01
N THR A 327 47.41 9.62 23.51
CA THR A 327 47.92 10.91 23.97
C THR A 327 47.79 11.96 22.88
N ASP A 328 47.01 12.99 23.15
CA ASP A 328 46.71 14.08 22.22
C ASP A 328 47.98 14.72 21.61
N THR A 329 49.07 14.78 22.37
CA THR A 329 50.36 15.32 21.92
C THR A 329 50.95 14.60 20.71
N ASP A 330 50.63 13.32 20.53
CA ASP A 330 51.15 12.49 19.44
C ASP A 330 50.51 12.85 18.09
N TYR A 331 49.42 13.60 18.10
CA TYR A 331 48.76 14.12 16.91
C TYR A 331 49.34 15.44 16.40
N SER A 332 50.38 15.96 17.06
CA SER A 332 51.02 17.21 16.64
C SER A 332 51.80 17.04 15.34
N TYR A 333 51.56 17.91 14.37
CA TYR A 333 52.37 18.01 13.16
C TYR A 333 52.53 19.47 12.75
N LEU A 334 53.47 19.74 11.83
CA LEU A 334 53.61 21.06 11.23
C LEU A 334 52.53 21.24 10.16
N GLY A 335 51.50 22.02 10.46
CA GLY A 335 50.49 22.38 9.46
C GLY A 335 51.03 23.33 8.40
N ASP A 336 50.31 23.43 7.29
CA ASP A 336 50.66 24.27 6.14
C ASP A 336 49.84 25.57 6.06
N GLY A 337 48.83 25.75 6.93
CA GLY A 337 47.98 26.92 6.95
C GLY A 337 46.88 26.96 5.88
N THR A 338 46.75 25.91 5.07
CA THR A 338 45.90 25.87 3.86
C THR A 338 45.09 24.59 3.71
N SER A 339 45.62 23.45 4.16
CA SER A 339 45.01 22.14 4.10
C SER A 339 44.06 21.92 5.27
N GLY A 340 43.02 21.14 5.04
CA GLY A 340 42.04 20.86 6.05
C GLY A 340 41.02 19.82 5.64
N VAL A 341 39.91 19.81 6.36
CA VAL A 341 38.76 18.94 6.10
C VAL A 341 37.49 19.76 6.04
N GLU A 342 36.48 19.23 5.38
CA GLU A 342 35.11 19.70 5.52
C GLU A 342 34.36 18.75 6.44
N ALA A 343 33.50 19.29 7.30
CA ALA A 343 32.77 18.54 8.29
C ALA A 343 31.30 18.97 8.34
N TRP A 344 30.42 18.01 8.61
CA TRP A 344 28.98 18.23 8.71
C TRP A 344 28.30 17.10 9.49
N GLY A 345 27.12 17.36 10.03
CA GLY A 345 26.19 16.34 10.53
C GLY A 345 26.73 15.40 11.60
N ALA A 346 27.30 15.94 12.66
CA ALA A 346 27.79 15.16 13.80
C ALA A 346 26.63 14.56 14.63
N GLN A 347 26.78 13.30 15.03
CA GLN A 347 25.79 12.57 15.81
C GLN A 347 26.44 11.72 16.89
N PHE A 348 25.92 11.83 18.11
CA PHE A 348 26.34 11.03 19.24
C PHE A 348 25.12 10.37 19.86
N GLU A 349 25.11 9.03 19.87
CA GLU A 349 23.92 8.26 20.20
C GLU A 349 24.25 6.93 20.91
N LEU A 350 23.29 6.43 21.70
CA LEU A 350 23.37 5.09 22.29
C LEU A 350 23.06 4.04 21.22
N GLY A 351 23.95 3.07 21.06
CA GLY A 351 23.82 2.02 20.05
C GLY A 351 25.17 1.47 19.60
N SER A 352 25.15 0.31 18.94
CA SER A 352 26.35 -0.35 18.41
C SER A 352 26.66 -0.01 16.95
N PHE A 353 25.95 0.97 16.39
CA PHE A 353 26.07 1.46 15.02
C PHE A 353 25.47 2.87 14.91
N ALA A 354 25.86 3.60 13.87
CA ALA A 354 25.27 4.89 13.56
C ALA A 354 23.90 4.69 12.90
N SER A 355 22.84 5.18 13.52
CA SER A 355 21.49 5.18 12.94
C SER A 355 21.37 6.27 11.86
N SER A 356 20.21 6.36 11.20
CA SER A 356 19.91 7.52 10.34
C SER A 356 20.22 8.85 11.06
N TYR A 357 20.72 9.84 10.31
CA TYR A 357 21.13 11.11 10.89
C TYR A 357 19.93 11.87 11.49
N ILE A 358 20.13 12.43 12.67
CA ILE A 358 19.14 13.19 13.43
C ILE A 358 19.70 14.60 13.58
N PRO A 359 19.23 15.56 12.77
CA PRO A 359 19.71 16.94 12.83
C PRO A 359 19.32 17.60 14.15
N THR A 360 20.23 18.41 14.68
CA THR A 360 20.06 19.12 15.94
C THR A 360 20.48 20.58 15.81
N THR A 361 19.71 21.46 16.44
CA THR A 361 19.97 22.90 16.48
C THR A 361 20.44 23.29 17.88
N THR A 362 19.55 23.74 18.76
CA THR A 362 19.91 24.23 20.10
C THR A 362 19.84 23.18 21.20
N ALA A 363 19.35 21.98 20.89
CA ALA A 363 19.13 20.91 21.87
C ALA A 363 19.26 19.54 21.23
N ALA A 364 19.40 18.52 22.07
CA ALA A 364 19.29 17.12 21.66
C ALA A 364 17.91 16.85 21.04
N VAL A 365 17.87 15.99 20.03
CA VAL A 365 16.63 15.60 19.33
C VAL A 365 16.51 14.08 19.30
N THR A 366 15.30 13.59 19.55
CA THR A 366 14.94 12.18 19.49
C THR A 366 14.15 11.91 18.23
N ARG A 367 14.60 10.96 17.41
CA ARG A 367 13.82 10.35 16.33
C ARG A 367 13.01 9.21 16.91
N ALA A 368 11.68 9.26 16.74
CA ALA A 368 10.80 8.17 17.17
C ALA A 368 11.07 6.87 16.42
N ALA A 369 10.74 5.74 17.05
CA ALA A 369 10.82 4.43 16.42
C ALA A 369 9.83 4.34 15.25
N ASP A 370 10.23 3.63 14.19
CA ASP A 370 9.32 3.27 13.11
C ASP A 370 8.36 2.16 13.59
N ASN A 371 7.08 2.29 13.21
CA ASN A 371 6.04 1.32 13.51
C ASN A 371 5.26 0.95 12.25
N GLU A 372 5.65 -0.15 11.62
CA GLU A 372 5.06 -0.66 10.39
C GLU A 372 4.18 -1.87 10.69
N THR A 373 2.89 -1.77 10.36
CA THR A 373 1.93 -2.83 10.65
C THR A 373 0.93 -3.00 9.50
N ALA A 374 0.75 -4.23 9.03
CA ALA A 374 -0.45 -4.64 8.31
C ALA A 374 -1.48 -5.10 9.34
N THR A 375 -2.54 -4.33 9.52
CA THR A 375 -3.55 -4.56 10.58
C THR A 375 -4.69 -5.49 10.17
N SER A 376 -4.78 -5.90 8.89
CA SER A 376 -5.81 -6.82 8.40
C SER A 376 -5.19 -7.98 7.65
N LEU A 377 -4.96 -9.09 8.37
CA LEU A 377 -4.47 -10.33 7.75
C LEU A 377 -5.49 -10.96 6.80
N SER A 378 -6.79 -10.72 6.99
CA SER A 378 -7.83 -11.17 6.06
C SER A 378 -7.71 -10.50 4.69
N ALA A 379 -7.27 -9.23 4.63
CA ALA A 379 -7.08 -8.50 3.37
C ALA A 379 -5.95 -9.06 2.50
N ILE A 380 -5.03 -9.84 3.09
CA ILE A 380 -3.89 -10.45 2.39
C ILE A 380 -4.06 -11.97 2.19
N GLY A 381 -5.27 -12.50 2.41
CA GLY A 381 -5.56 -13.92 2.25
C GLY A 381 -4.80 -14.83 3.22
N TYR A 382 -4.54 -14.33 4.44
CA TYR A 382 -3.84 -15.11 5.47
C TYR A 382 -4.55 -16.42 5.79
N SER A 383 -3.79 -17.51 5.82
CA SER A 383 -4.20 -18.85 6.20
C SER A 383 -3.61 -19.23 7.56
N ALA A 384 -4.49 -19.57 8.51
CA ALA A 384 -4.12 -19.96 9.87
C ALA A 384 -3.59 -21.40 9.97
N THR A 385 -3.75 -22.22 8.94
CA THR A 385 -3.39 -23.65 8.98
C THR A 385 -2.08 -23.95 8.25
N ALA A 386 -1.75 -23.17 7.21
CA ALA A 386 -0.52 -23.30 6.45
C ALA A 386 -0.19 -22.01 5.70
N GLY A 387 1.09 -21.73 5.49
CA GLY A 387 1.53 -20.55 4.73
C GLY A 387 3.03 -20.51 4.49
N GLY A 388 3.44 -19.50 3.73
CA GLY A 388 4.85 -19.23 3.42
C GLY A 388 5.18 -17.75 3.65
N LEU A 389 6.32 -17.47 4.27
CA LEU A 389 6.90 -16.15 4.42
C LEU A 389 8.22 -16.12 3.70
N THR A 390 8.46 -15.10 2.87
CA THR A 390 9.80 -14.87 2.33
C THR A 390 10.16 -13.41 2.40
N VAL A 391 11.42 -13.15 2.65
CA VAL A 391 11.93 -11.79 2.83
C VAL A 391 13.29 -11.67 2.17
N THR A 392 13.51 -10.56 1.49
CA THR A 392 14.83 -10.11 1.06
C THR A 392 15.15 -8.82 1.79
N ALA A 393 16.25 -8.79 2.51
CA ALA A 393 16.61 -7.69 3.40
C ALA A 393 18.13 -7.51 3.48
N ARG A 394 18.55 -6.40 4.07
CA ARG A 394 19.94 -6.14 4.44
C ARG A 394 20.12 -6.40 5.92
N ALA A 395 21.14 -7.17 6.30
CA ALA A 395 21.46 -7.42 7.69
C ALA A 395 21.87 -6.12 8.40
N PRO A 396 21.61 -5.97 9.71
CA PRO A 396 22.00 -4.78 10.45
C PRO A 396 23.52 -4.58 10.42
N ALA A 397 23.96 -3.32 10.56
CA ALA A 397 25.38 -2.98 10.58
C ALA A 397 26.13 -3.60 11.77
N SER A 398 25.41 -3.94 12.85
CA SER A 398 25.91 -4.66 14.00
C SER A 398 25.02 -5.85 14.31
N LEU A 399 25.62 -7.02 14.51
CA LEU A 399 24.92 -8.25 14.87
C LEU A 399 24.96 -8.52 16.38
N ALA A 400 25.41 -7.55 17.18
CA ALA A 400 25.65 -7.72 18.62
C ALA A 400 24.37 -7.80 19.46
N GLN A 401 23.25 -7.34 18.92
CA GLN A 401 21.94 -7.36 19.58
C GLN A 401 20.95 -8.18 18.78
N ALA A 402 19.97 -8.76 19.46
CA ALA A 402 18.86 -9.41 18.78
C ALA A 402 17.99 -8.39 18.05
N ALA A 403 17.40 -8.81 16.93
CA ALA A 403 16.58 -7.97 16.09
C ALA A 403 15.52 -8.80 15.37
N THR A 404 14.29 -8.31 15.30
CA THR A 404 13.22 -8.98 14.55
C THR A 404 13.03 -8.34 13.18
N LEU A 405 13.09 -9.17 12.13
CA LEU A 405 12.98 -8.76 10.72
C LEU A 405 11.53 -8.68 10.26
N LEU A 406 10.70 -9.63 10.70
CA LEU A 406 9.31 -9.77 10.30
C LEU A 406 8.60 -10.60 11.36
N SER A 407 7.41 -10.19 11.77
CA SER A 407 6.63 -10.92 12.78
C SER A 407 5.14 -10.89 12.45
N TYR A 408 4.52 -12.06 12.28
CA TYR A 408 3.07 -12.22 12.31
C TYR A 408 2.70 -12.56 13.74
N ASN A 409 1.87 -11.74 14.39
CA ASN A 409 1.57 -11.87 15.82
C ASN A 409 0.16 -11.35 16.17
N ASP A 410 -0.21 -11.43 17.45
CA ASP A 410 -1.43 -10.88 18.04
C ASP A 410 -1.16 -9.65 18.93
N ASN A 411 -0.07 -8.92 18.65
CA ASN A 411 0.52 -7.88 19.48
C ASN A 411 1.00 -8.36 20.86
N THR A 412 1.22 -9.67 21.01
CA THR A 412 1.90 -10.26 22.17
C THR A 412 3.16 -11.00 21.73
N THR A 413 3.99 -11.39 22.69
CA THR A 413 5.11 -12.30 22.46
C THR A 413 4.70 -13.78 22.57
N GLY A 414 3.43 -14.08 22.87
CA GLY A 414 2.92 -15.42 23.12
C GLY A 414 2.47 -16.17 21.86
N ASN A 415 2.09 -15.45 20.81
CA ASN A 415 1.62 -16.02 19.55
C ASN A 415 2.34 -15.32 18.38
N VAL A 416 3.34 -15.99 17.81
CA VAL A 416 4.24 -15.37 16.84
C VAL A 416 4.70 -16.37 15.77
N ILE A 417 4.73 -15.94 14.51
CA ILE A 417 5.46 -16.55 13.40
C ILE A 417 6.44 -15.51 12.88
N ARG A 418 7.76 -15.70 13.03
CA ARG A 418 8.74 -14.64 12.74
C ARG A 418 10.06 -15.09 12.15
N PHE A 419 10.75 -14.14 11.55
CA PHE A 419 12.20 -14.17 11.39
C PHE A 419 12.85 -13.27 12.45
N ARG A 420 13.72 -13.84 13.27
CA ARG A 420 14.45 -13.12 14.31
C ARG A 420 15.93 -13.45 14.25
N MET A 421 16.77 -12.44 14.33
CA MET A 421 18.20 -12.58 14.48
C MET A 421 18.54 -12.60 15.98
N GLU A 422 19.31 -13.58 16.43
CA GLU A 422 19.90 -13.59 17.77
C GLU A 422 21.16 -12.70 17.83
N ALA A 423 21.55 -12.33 19.05
CA ALA A 423 22.87 -11.74 19.27
C ALA A 423 23.96 -12.70 18.74
N GLY A 424 24.88 -12.18 17.93
CA GLY A 424 25.86 -12.97 17.19
C GLY A 424 25.47 -13.26 15.73
N GLY A 425 24.25 -12.89 15.29
CA GLY A 425 23.87 -12.88 13.87
C GLY A 425 23.19 -14.14 13.36
N ALA A 426 22.90 -15.12 14.22
CA ALA A 426 22.16 -16.32 13.81
C ALA A 426 20.71 -15.95 13.47
N LEU A 427 20.30 -16.16 12.22
CA LEU A 427 18.91 -15.94 11.79
C LEU A 427 18.07 -17.17 12.12
N LYS A 428 17.04 -16.96 12.93
CA LYS A 428 16.04 -17.94 13.30
C LYS A 428 14.74 -17.73 12.52
N ALA A 429 14.09 -18.82 12.17
CA ALA A 429 12.66 -18.84 11.88
C ALA A 429 11.93 -19.51 13.04
N GLU A 430 11.06 -18.75 13.71
CA GLU A 430 10.47 -19.15 14.99
C GLU A 430 8.95 -19.17 14.93
N ILE A 431 8.37 -20.15 15.60
CA ILE A 431 6.94 -20.25 15.85
C ILE A 431 6.73 -20.40 17.36
N ILE A 432 5.96 -19.51 17.95
CA ILE A 432 5.57 -19.50 19.36
C ILE A 432 4.05 -19.52 19.42
N ALA A 433 3.48 -20.44 20.20
CA ALA A 433 2.04 -20.55 20.42
C ALA A 433 1.74 -20.68 21.90
N GLY A 434 0.85 -19.82 22.42
CA GLY A 434 0.51 -19.78 23.85
C GLY A 434 1.72 -19.54 24.78
N GLY A 435 2.75 -18.84 24.31
CA GLY A 435 3.99 -18.58 25.04
C GLY A 435 5.02 -19.73 25.02
N VAL A 436 4.73 -20.83 24.33
CA VAL A 436 5.65 -21.97 24.18
C VAL A 436 6.28 -21.92 22.79
N THR A 437 7.62 -21.97 22.72
CA THR A 437 8.35 -22.15 21.46
C THR A 437 7.99 -23.50 20.85
N GLN A 438 7.27 -23.47 19.74
CA GLN A 438 6.83 -24.66 19.00
C GLN A 438 7.91 -25.09 18.00
N ALA A 439 8.58 -24.14 17.36
CA ALA A 439 9.72 -24.40 16.46
C ALA A 439 10.71 -23.23 16.52
N SER A 440 12.01 -23.53 16.45
CA SER A 440 13.07 -22.52 16.33
C SER A 440 14.17 -23.04 15.40
N LEU A 441 14.00 -22.80 14.10
CA LEU A 441 14.92 -23.26 13.06
C LEU A 441 16.12 -22.31 12.96
N SER A 442 17.34 -22.85 12.98
CA SER A 442 18.57 -22.07 12.78
C SER A 442 18.96 -22.04 11.30
N LEU A 443 18.61 -20.97 10.58
CA LEU A 443 18.77 -20.92 9.12
C LEU A 443 20.20 -20.66 8.66
N GLY A 444 21.00 -20.01 9.50
CA GLY A 444 22.39 -19.67 9.24
C GLY A 444 22.79 -18.36 9.90
N THR A 445 24.06 -17.97 9.77
CA THR A 445 24.59 -16.72 10.33
C THR A 445 24.64 -15.64 9.26
N LEU A 446 24.11 -14.47 9.57
CA LEU A 446 24.15 -13.31 8.68
C LEU A 446 25.52 -12.64 8.70
N THR A 447 25.87 -12.00 7.59
CA THR A 447 27.03 -11.10 7.51
C THR A 447 26.55 -9.67 7.70
N ALA A 448 27.18 -8.91 8.62
CA ALA A 448 26.78 -7.55 8.94
C ALA A 448 26.73 -6.67 7.70
N GLY A 449 25.61 -5.95 7.50
CA GLY A 449 25.40 -5.08 6.34
C GLY A 449 25.27 -5.79 4.98
N ALA A 450 25.29 -7.13 4.91
CA ALA A 450 25.11 -7.84 3.66
C ALA A 450 23.61 -8.04 3.32
N GLN A 451 23.30 -8.10 2.03
CA GLN A 451 21.97 -8.53 1.58
C GLN A 451 21.82 -10.05 1.73
N PHE A 452 20.62 -10.50 2.09
CA PHE A 452 20.24 -11.91 2.14
C PHE A 452 18.76 -12.09 1.79
N SER A 453 18.37 -13.34 1.53
CA SER A 453 17.00 -13.75 1.39
C SER A 453 16.70 -14.97 2.25
N ALA A 454 15.61 -14.90 3.02
CA ALA A 454 15.16 -15.98 3.89
C ALA A 454 13.72 -16.40 3.56
N ALA A 455 13.40 -17.66 3.83
CA ALA A 455 12.07 -18.23 3.65
C ALA A 455 11.69 -19.15 4.80
N LEU A 456 10.41 -19.17 5.13
CA LEU A 456 9.77 -19.99 6.15
C LEU A 456 8.48 -20.54 5.56
N SER A 457 8.31 -21.85 5.57
CA SER A 457 7.04 -22.52 5.34
C SER A 457 6.52 -23.05 6.67
N TYR A 458 5.23 -22.88 6.93
CA TYR A 458 4.57 -23.43 8.10
C TYR A 458 3.33 -24.24 7.71
N ALA A 459 3.16 -25.36 8.37
CA ALA A 459 1.92 -26.11 8.54
C ALA A 459 2.04 -26.90 9.86
N ALA A 460 0.93 -27.35 10.44
CA ALA A 460 0.99 -28.14 11.68
C ALA A 460 1.94 -29.33 11.51
N ASN A 461 2.94 -29.45 12.39
CA ASN A 461 3.98 -30.49 12.35
C ASN A 461 4.85 -30.52 11.07
N ASP A 462 4.90 -29.43 10.31
CA ASP A 462 5.74 -29.31 9.12
C ASP A 462 6.23 -27.86 8.94
N ILE A 463 7.30 -27.53 9.67
CA ILE A 463 7.93 -26.22 9.64
C ILE A 463 9.25 -26.34 8.91
N ARG A 464 9.50 -25.46 7.94
CA ARG A 464 10.70 -25.51 7.11
C ARG A 464 11.25 -24.12 6.88
N GLY A 465 12.55 -23.98 6.81
CA GLY A 465 13.18 -22.69 6.53
C GLY A 465 14.45 -22.81 5.72
N CYS A 466 14.76 -21.75 4.98
CA CYS A 466 15.93 -21.68 4.12
C CYS A 466 16.52 -20.26 4.13
N LEU A 467 17.84 -20.16 4.02
CA LEU A 467 18.59 -18.91 3.85
C LEU A 467 19.43 -19.02 2.57
N ASN A 468 19.29 -18.05 1.67
CA ASN A 468 20.10 -17.87 0.46
C ASN A 468 20.20 -19.11 -0.44
N GLY A 469 19.11 -19.88 -0.63
CA GLY A 469 19.12 -21.11 -1.42
C GLY A 469 19.87 -22.28 -0.78
N GLY A 470 20.29 -22.14 0.48
CA GLY A 470 21.06 -23.15 1.22
C GLY A 470 20.25 -24.37 1.64
N ALA A 471 20.79 -25.14 2.58
CA ALA A 471 20.15 -26.34 3.11
C ALA A 471 18.85 -25.99 3.85
N VAL A 472 17.76 -26.69 3.53
CA VAL A 472 16.48 -26.51 4.22
C VAL A 472 16.58 -27.11 5.62
N GLN A 473 16.25 -26.30 6.63
CA GLN A 473 16.05 -26.73 8.00
C GLN A 473 14.59 -27.09 8.20
N SER A 474 14.30 -28.09 9.04
CA SER A 474 12.93 -28.52 9.28
C SER A 474 12.67 -28.89 10.75
N ASP A 475 11.45 -28.68 11.19
CA ASP A 475 10.89 -29.18 12.45
C ASP A 475 9.56 -29.87 12.14
N THR A 476 9.36 -31.07 12.71
CA THR A 476 8.18 -31.91 12.45
C THR A 476 7.21 -31.93 13.62
N SER A 477 7.34 -31.04 14.61
CA SER A 477 6.46 -30.98 15.78
C SER A 477 6.18 -29.54 16.18
N ALA A 478 5.11 -28.96 15.64
CA ALA A 478 4.73 -27.58 15.95
C ALA A 478 3.23 -27.33 15.78
N SER A 479 2.64 -26.64 16.76
CA SER A 479 1.31 -26.05 16.63
C SER A 479 1.40 -24.65 16.02
N ILE A 480 0.44 -24.29 15.16
CA ILE A 480 0.40 -22.96 14.53
C ILE A 480 -0.39 -21.98 15.42
N PRO A 481 0.17 -20.82 15.78
CA PRO A 481 -0.50 -19.84 16.62
C PRO A 481 -1.62 -19.11 15.87
N THR A 482 -2.55 -18.53 16.62
CA THR A 482 -3.51 -17.54 16.09
C THR A 482 -2.88 -16.15 16.16
N VAL A 483 -2.89 -15.43 15.04
CA VAL A 483 -2.29 -14.10 14.87
C VAL A 483 -3.26 -13.19 14.11
N ASP A 484 -3.17 -11.88 14.30
CA ASP A 484 -4.13 -10.91 13.73
C ASP A 484 -3.47 -9.80 12.89
N ARG A 485 -2.14 -9.66 12.94
CA ARG A 485 -1.38 -8.64 12.21
C ARG A 485 -0.02 -9.13 11.75
N ALA A 486 0.56 -8.43 10.78
CA ALA A 486 1.97 -8.53 10.44
C ALA A 486 2.69 -7.23 10.80
N MET A 487 3.82 -7.34 11.49
CA MET A 487 4.74 -6.26 11.80
C MET A 487 6.01 -6.41 10.96
N ILE A 488 6.36 -5.36 10.22
CA ILE A 488 7.53 -5.34 9.34
C ILE A 488 8.70 -4.68 10.06
N GLY A 489 9.86 -5.33 10.09
CA GLY A 489 11.07 -4.80 10.72
C GLY A 489 11.01 -4.62 12.24
N ARG A 490 10.03 -5.24 12.91
CA ARG A 490 9.91 -5.22 14.38
C ARG A 490 9.00 -6.34 14.90
N ASP A 491 8.89 -6.43 16.22
CA ASP A 491 7.85 -7.21 16.89
C ASP A 491 7.17 -6.47 18.06
N ALA A 492 6.31 -7.20 18.78
CA ALA A 492 5.58 -6.73 19.94
C ALA A 492 6.46 -6.56 21.19
N SER A 493 7.68 -7.12 21.21
CA SER A 493 8.61 -7.03 22.35
C SER A 493 9.43 -5.74 22.37
N GLY A 494 9.39 -4.96 21.28
CA GLY A 494 10.24 -3.78 21.12
C GLY A 494 11.63 -4.12 20.58
N GLU A 495 11.75 -5.17 19.76
CA GLU A 495 12.91 -5.37 18.91
C GLU A 495 12.67 -4.73 17.54
N TRP A 496 13.69 -4.08 16.97
CA TRP A 496 13.66 -3.51 15.63
C TRP A 496 14.78 -4.09 14.77
N TRP A 497 14.53 -4.20 13.47
CA TRP A 497 15.49 -4.66 12.50
C TRP A 497 16.69 -3.71 12.39
N ASN A 498 16.47 -2.40 12.48
CA ASN A 498 17.51 -1.37 12.38
C ASN A 498 18.32 -1.46 11.08
N SER A 499 17.64 -1.78 9.98
CA SER A 499 18.20 -1.92 8.64
C SER A 499 17.08 -1.93 7.60
N THR A 500 17.40 -2.23 6.35
CA THR A 500 16.44 -2.15 5.24
C THR A 500 15.82 -3.50 4.87
N ILE A 501 14.56 -3.46 4.46
CA ILE A 501 13.77 -4.60 3.99
C ILE A 501 13.36 -4.32 2.55
N ARG A 502 13.89 -5.10 1.60
CA ARG A 502 13.67 -4.87 0.17
C ARG A 502 12.34 -5.43 -0.29
N ARG A 503 12.00 -6.64 0.13
CA ARG A 503 10.78 -7.32 -0.30
C ARG A 503 10.28 -8.29 0.75
N HIS A 504 8.98 -8.31 1.00
CA HIS A 504 8.30 -9.32 1.82
C HIS A 504 7.16 -9.92 1.01
N ARG A 505 7.09 -11.25 0.96
CA ARG A 505 6.02 -11.99 0.28
C ARG A 505 5.36 -12.97 1.23
N TYR A 506 4.04 -13.09 1.10
CA TYR A 506 3.20 -14.05 1.82
C TYR A 506 2.55 -15.02 0.84
N TRP A 507 2.55 -16.32 1.15
CA TRP A 507 1.80 -17.35 0.45
C TRP A 507 0.75 -17.94 1.38
N SER A 508 -0.48 -18.10 0.89
CA SER A 508 -1.61 -18.69 1.63
C SER A 508 -1.54 -20.22 1.74
N ARG A 509 -0.39 -20.81 1.41
CA ARG A 509 -0.10 -22.25 1.45
C ARG A 509 1.33 -22.51 1.90
N ALA A 510 1.60 -23.72 2.37
CA ALA A 510 2.95 -24.18 2.62
C ALA A 510 3.78 -24.24 1.32
N LEU A 511 5.07 -23.98 1.44
CA LEU A 511 6.06 -24.04 0.36
C LEU A 511 6.88 -25.34 0.47
N THR A 512 7.21 -25.92 -0.67
CA THR A 512 8.10 -27.08 -0.78
C THR A 512 9.57 -26.70 -0.61
N ASN A 513 10.44 -27.68 -0.33
CA ASN A 513 11.89 -27.44 -0.21
C ASN A 513 12.47 -26.77 -1.46
N ALA A 514 12.08 -27.24 -2.64
CA ALA A 514 12.54 -26.70 -3.92
C ALA A 514 12.08 -25.24 -4.11
N GLU A 515 10.85 -24.91 -3.72
CA GLU A 515 10.33 -23.55 -3.77
C GLU A 515 11.08 -22.63 -2.80
N LEU A 516 11.30 -23.06 -1.55
CA LEU A 516 12.07 -22.30 -0.56
C LEU A 516 13.47 -21.97 -1.07
N GLN A 517 14.17 -22.94 -1.65
CA GLN A 517 15.52 -22.74 -2.19
C GLN A 517 15.51 -21.86 -3.46
N THR A 518 14.54 -22.06 -4.35
CA THR A 518 14.40 -21.28 -5.57
C THR A 518 14.12 -19.81 -5.25
N ILE A 519 13.17 -19.54 -4.37
CA ILE A 519 12.82 -18.16 -4.00
C ILE A 519 14.00 -17.46 -3.32
N THR A 520 14.67 -18.12 -2.39
CA THR A 520 15.78 -17.51 -1.61
C THR A 520 17.10 -17.40 -2.37
N SER A 521 17.22 -18.03 -3.54
CA SER A 521 18.32 -17.79 -4.49
C SER A 521 17.98 -16.73 -5.56
N GLY A 522 16.79 -16.12 -5.48
CA GLY A 522 16.33 -15.08 -6.41
C GLY A 522 15.54 -15.61 -7.61
N GLY A 523 15.22 -16.90 -7.64
CA GLY A 523 14.36 -17.51 -8.65
C GLY A 523 12.87 -17.19 -8.44
N ALA A 524 12.11 -17.20 -9.53
CA ALA A 524 10.65 -17.12 -9.51
C ALA A 524 10.04 -18.53 -9.52
N ILE A 525 8.87 -18.67 -8.90
CA ILE A 525 8.03 -19.87 -8.99
C ILE A 525 6.75 -19.55 -9.77
N SER A 526 6.03 -20.57 -10.21
CA SER A 526 4.90 -20.42 -11.14
C SER A 526 3.65 -19.81 -10.53
N ASP A 527 3.49 -19.86 -9.21
CA ASP A 527 2.37 -19.23 -8.51
C ASP A 527 2.73 -17.82 -8.01
N LEU A 528 1.69 -17.02 -7.80
CA LEU A 528 1.82 -15.67 -7.26
C LEU A 528 1.63 -15.69 -5.73
N PRO A 529 2.38 -14.86 -4.99
CA PRO A 529 2.17 -14.68 -3.57
C PRO A 529 0.85 -13.94 -3.31
N ALA A 530 0.20 -14.23 -2.19
CA ALA A 530 -1.01 -13.57 -1.73
C ALA A 530 -0.77 -12.11 -1.26
N LEU A 531 0.44 -11.81 -0.77
CA LEU A 531 0.95 -10.46 -0.54
C LEU A 531 2.32 -10.33 -1.18
N ASP A 532 2.58 -9.20 -1.82
CA ASP A 532 3.89 -8.80 -2.30
C ASP A 532 4.15 -7.34 -1.96
N MET A 533 4.94 -7.11 -0.92
CA MET A 533 5.49 -5.81 -0.58
C MET A 533 6.86 -5.70 -1.24
N ASP A 534 7.00 -4.83 -2.22
CA ASP A 534 8.23 -4.64 -2.99
C ASP A 534 8.66 -3.17 -2.96
N THR A 535 9.95 -2.94 -2.71
CA THR A 535 10.56 -1.62 -2.77
C THR A 535 11.56 -1.48 -3.91
N SER A 536 11.75 -2.53 -4.71
CA SER A 536 12.79 -2.61 -5.74
C SER A 536 12.70 -1.52 -6.82
N THR A 537 11.54 -0.89 -7.00
CA THR A 537 11.29 0.23 -7.91
C THR A 537 11.64 1.60 -7.31
N GLY A 538 12.04 1.66 -6.04
CA GLY A 538 12.30 2.90 -5.31
C GLY A 538 11.06 3.51 -4.64
N ALA A 539 9.90 2.85 -4.73
CA ALA A 539 8.67 3.19 -4.02
C ALA A 539 8.17 1.99 -3.22
N LEU A 540 7.40 2.22 -2.15
CA LEU A 540 6.72 1.14 -1.44
C LEU A 540 5.49 0.69 -2.24
N GLU A 541 5.63 -0.41 -2.96
CA GLU A 541 4.53 -1.03 -3.68
C GLU A 541 4.00 -2.23 -2.90
N VAL A 542 2.68 -2.28 -2.74
CA VAL A 542 2.02 -3.40 -2.04
C VAL A 542 0.97 -3.95 -2.96
N TYR A 543 1.07 -5.25 -3.21
CA TYR A 543 0.10 -5.96 -4.00
C TYR A 543 -0.53 -7.09 -3.22
N THR A 544 -1.84 -7.29 -3.40
CA THR A 544 -2.55 -8.46 -2.87
C THR A 544 -3.21 -9.25 -3.99
N LEU A 545 -3.44 -10.54 -3.75
CA LEU A 545 -4.26 -11.35 -4.65
C LEU A 545 -5.73 -11.02 -4.46
N ALA A 546 -6.34 -10.47 -5.50
CA ALA A 546 -7.77 -10.18 -5.56
C ALA A 546 -8.34 -10.61 -6.91
N PRO A 547 -9.64 -10.93 -6.99
CA PRO A 547 -10.28 -11.17 -8.28
C PRO A 547 -10.12 -9.95 -9.19
N PHE A 548 -9.71 -10.16 -10.45
CA PHE A 548 -9.39 -9.07 -11.37
C PHE A 548 -10.17 -9.20 -12.67
N ASN A 549 -10.86 -8.12 -13.05
CA ASN A 549 -11.40 -7.94 -14.38
C ASN A 549 -11.42 -6.45 -14.74
N PRO A 550 -10.48 -5.96 -15.57
CA PRO A 550 -10.38 -4.54 -15.91
C PRO A 550 -11.50 -4.08 -16.84
N THR A 551 -12.23 -5.01 -17.45
CA THR A 551 -13.36 -4.70 -18.34
C THR A 551 -14.71 -4.88 -17.67
N ALA A 552 -14.77 -5.19 -16.37
CA ALA A 552 -16.03 -5.30 -15.63
C ALA A 552 -16.82 -3.99 -15.73
N ASP A 553 -18.07 -4.06 -16.22
CA ASP A 553 -18.97 -2.92 -16.25
C ASP A 553 -20.41 -3.39 -16.04
N PRO A 554 -20.99 -3.17 -14.83
CA PRO A 554 -22.35 -3.58 -14.51
C PRO A 554 -23.43 -2.84 -15.33
N ASN A 555 -23.07 -1.78 -16.05
CA ASN A 555 -23.97 -1.00 -16.88
C ASN A 555 -23.89 -1.34 -18.37
N GLN A 556 -22.89 -2.14 -18.78
CA GLN A 556 -22.84 -2.69 -20.12
C GLN A 556 -23.71 -3.95 -20.19
N TYR A 557 -24.88 -3.82 -20.81
CA TYR A 557 -25.75 -4.94 -21.17
C TYR A 557 -26.49 -4.63 -22.48
N LEU A 558 -26.98 -5.67 -23.14
CA LEU A 558 -27.92 -5.58 -24.26
C LEU A 558 -29.32 -5.24 -23.72
N SER A 559 -30.28 -4.89 -24.58
CA SER A 559 -31.63 -4.50 -24.15
C SER A 559 -32.21 -5.49 -23.12
N ARG A 560 -32.65 -4.96 -21.98
CA ARG A 560 -33.29 -5.73 -20.91
C ARG A 560 -34.63 -6.25 -21.42
N ASP A 561 -34.81 -7.56 -21.43
CA ASP A 561 -36.07 -8.18 -21.81
C ASP A 561 -36.91 -8.41 -20.54
N VAL A 562 -38.13 -7.89 -20.49
CA VAL A 562 -39.05 -8.03 -19.35
C VAL A 562 -40.33 -8.71 -19.79
N TRP A 563 -40.65 -9.80 -19.11
CA TRP A 563 -41.78 -10.67 -19.38
C TRP A 563 -42.54 -10.97 -18.10
N VAL A 564 -43.73 -11.53 -18.25
CA VAL A 564 -44.48 -12.12 -17.14
C VAL A 564 -44.78 -13.58 -17.44
N VAL A 565 -44.92 -14.40 -16.40
CA VAL A 565 -45.43 -15.76 -16.52
C VAL A 565 -46.92 -15.70 -16.85
N ASP A 566 -47.30 -16.20 -18.02
CA ASP A 566 -48.71 -16.28 -18.44
C ASP A 566 -49.33 -17.61 -18.02
N ARG A 567 -48.58 -18.71 -18.19
CA ARG A 567 -48.98 -20.03 -17.70
C ARG A 567 -47.80 -20.98 -17.55
N LYS A 568 -47.97 -21.98 -16.70
CA LYS A 568 -47.15 -23.21 -16.69
C LYS A 568 -47.61 -24.12 -17.83
N SER A 569 -46.77 -24.33 -18.85
CA SER A 569 -47.12 -25.13 -20.02
C SER A 569 -46.84 -26.63 -19.84
N SER A 570 -45.86 -26.99 -19.00
CA SER A 570 -45.51 -28.38 -18.70
C SER A 570 -44.76 -28.48 -17.37
N GLU A 571 -44.96 -29.57 -16.64
CA GLU A 571 -44.21 -29.91 -15.44
C GLU A 571 -43.94 -31.41 -15.39
N ASN A 572 -42.71 -31.79 -15.07
CA ASN A 572 -42.35 -33.16 -14.72
C ASN A 572 -41.21 -33.16 -13.68
N ARG A 573 -40.73 -34.37 -13.32
CA ARG A 573 -39.66 -34.54 -12.31
C ARG A 573 -38.30 -33.97 -12.75
N VAL A 574 -38.13 -33.63 -14.02
CA VAL A 574 -36.87 -33.17 -14.62
C VAL A 574 -36.88 -31.67 -14.88
N PHE A 575 -38.00 -31.10 -15.33
CA PHE A 575 -38.14 -29.67 -15.65
C PHE A 575 -39.56 -29.14 -15.42
N ILE A 576 -39.65 -27.82 -15.27
CA ILE A 576 -40.87 -27.02 -15.35
C ILE A 576 -40.72 -26.03 -16.52
N GLU A 577 -41.76 -25.88 -17.35
CA GLU A 577 -41.79 -24.96 -18.48
C GLU A 577 -42.86 -23.89 -18.26
N PHE A 578 -42.45 -22.63 -18.40
CA PHE A 578 -43.33 -21.48 -18.38
C PHE A 578 -43.44 -20.89 -19.78
N GLU A 579 -44.67 -20.57 -20.18
CA GLU A 579 -44.93 -19.71 -21.33
C GLU A 579 -45.05 -18.27 -20.82
N LEU A 580 -44.25 -17.39 -21.42
CA LEU A 580 -44.13 -15.99 -21.02
C LEU A 580 -44.91 -15.09 -21.99
N ALA A 581 -45.43 -13.99 -21.47
CA ALA A 581 -46.09 -12.96 -22.25
C ALA A 581 -45.46 -11.58 -22.00
N ALA A 582 -45.52 -10.71 -23.00
CA ALA A 582 -45.14 -9.32 -22.81
C ALA A 582 -46.10 -8.68 -21.78
N PRO A 583 -45.65 -7.78 -20.90
CA PRO A 583 -46.51 -7.16 -19.88
C PRO A 583 -47.76 -6.44 -20.44
N ILE A 584 -47.76 -6.10 -21.73
CA ILE A 584 -48.86 -5.46 -22.44
C ILE A 584 -49.92 -6.44 -22.99
N ASP A 585 -49.58 -7.73 -23.09
CA ASP A 585 -50.45 -8.80 -23.62
C ASP A 585 -51.22 -9.51 -22.50
N VAL A 586 -51.01 -9.09 -21.26
CA VAL A 586 -51.70 -9.60 -20.07
C VAL A 586 -53.10 -8.98 -20.00
N ALA A 587 -54.11 -9.80 -19.76
CA ALA A 587 -55.51 -9.37 -19.69
C ALA A 587 -55.71 -8.21 -18.70
N GLY A 588 -56.24 -7.07 -19.18
CA GLY A 588 -56.68 -5.95 -18.34
C GLY A 588 -55.91 -4.62 -18.47
N VAL A 589 -54.89 -4.53 -19.33
CA VAL A 589 -54.13 -3.28 -19.55
C VAL A 589 -54.56 -2.60 -20.86
N MET A 590 -55.04 -1.35 -20.81
CA MET A 590 -55.46 -0.58 -22.00
C MET A 590 -54.63 0.72 -22.13
N LEU A 591 -54.15 1.02 -23.34
CA LEU A 591 -53.57 2.32 -23.73
C LEU A 591 -54.65 3.19 -24.38
N PRO A 592 -54.66 4.53 -24.21
CA PRO A 592 -53.67 5.39 -23.56
C PRO A 592 -54.10 5.89 -22.15
N ARG A 593 -53.13 6.11 -21.25
CA ARG A 593 -53.33 6.77 -19.93
C ARG A 593 -53.76 8.24 -19.99
N ARG A 594 -53.90 8.83 -21.19
CA ARG A 594 -54.30 10.21 -21.44
C ARG A 594 -55.35 10.26 -22.55
N GLN A 595 -56.47 10.93 -22.28
CA GLN A 595 -57.51 11.14 -23.28
C GLN A 595 -56.99 12.06 -24.39
N VAL A 596 -57.06 11.57 -25.64
CA VAL A 596 -56.70 12.35 -26.83
C VAL A 596 -57.89 13.25 -27.19
N VAL A 597 -57.79 14.54 -26.90
CA VAL A 597 -58.80 15.55 -27.23
C VAL A 597 -58.25 16.47 -28.32
N ALA A 598 -58.92 16.52 -29.48
CA ALA A 598 -58.41 17.23 -30.66
C ALA A 598 -58.47 18.76 -30.50
N ASN A 599 -59.62 19.27 -30.05
CA ASN A 599 -59.97 20.70 -30.18
C ASN A 599 -59.96 21.47 -28.86
N VAL A 600 -59.54 20.85 -27.75
CA VAL A 600 -59.50 21.49 -26.43
C VAL A 600 -58.17 21.19 -25.74
N CYS A 601 -57.50 22.24 -25.30
CA CYS A 601 -56.29 22.16 -24.48
C CYS A 601 -56.64 21.65 -23.07
N ALA A 602 -56.03 20.54 -22.66
CA ALA A 602 -56.23 19.98 -21.31
C ALA A 602 -55.43 20.70 -20.22
N TRP A 603 -54.45 21.54 -20.59
CA TRP A 603 -53.61 22.25 -19.61
C TRP A 603 -54.41 23.28 -18.82
N ARG A 604 -54.13 23.41 -17.53
CA ARG A 604 -54.66 24.50 -16.71
C ARG A 604 -54.03 25.82 -17.18
N TYR A 605 -54.82 26.88 -17.30
CA TYR A 605 -54.30 28.15 -17.79
C TYR A 605 -53.26 28.69 -16.81
N ARG A 606 -52.08 29.09 -17.31
CA ARG A 606 -50.91 29.55 -16.53
C ARG A 606 -50.28 28.48 -15.61
N SER A 607 -50.55 27.19 -15.81
CA SER A 607 -49.78 26.12 -15.15
C SER A 607 -48.41 25.91 -15.80
N ALA A 608 -47.56 25.09 -15.18
CA ALA A 608 -46.24 24.74 -15.72
C ALA A 608 -46.32 24.16 -17.14
N GLU A 609 -47.36 23.37 -17.45
CA GLU A 609 -47.59 22.77 -18.76
C GLU A 609 -48.13 23.77 -19.80
N CYS A 610 -48.81 24.83 -19.35
CA CYS A 610 -49.24 25.93 -20.21
C CYS A 610 -48.11 26.93 -20.48
N GLY A 611 -47.24 27.18 -19.50
CA GLY A 611 -46.06 28.04 -19.63
C GLY A 611 -46.31 29.54 -19.82
N TYR A 612 -47.57 30.02 -19.82
CA TYR A 612 -47.86 31.45 -20.05
C TYR A 612 -47.70 32.28 -18.77
N ALA A 613 -46.71 33.17 -18.75
CA ALA A 613 -46.43 34.07 -17.63
C ALA A 613 -46.65 35.57 -17.93
N GLY A 614 -47.10 35.93 -19.14
CA GLY A 614 -47.30 37.33 -19.55
C GLY A 614 -48.55 38.01 -18.95
N GLY A 615 -48.76 39.28 -19.27
CA GLY A 615 -49.93 40.06 -18.82
C GLY A 615 -51.28 39.56 -19.36
N PRO A 616 -52.40 40.23 -19.01
CA PRO A 616 -53.72 39.96 -19.56
C PRO A 616 -53.72 40.05 -21.09
N VAL A 617 -54.40 39.11 -21.78
CA VAL A 617 -54.46 39.08 -23.25
C VAL A 617 -55.89 39.12 -23.76
N ALA A 618 -56.71 38.17 -23.32
CA ALA A 618 -58.05 38.00 -23.83
C ALA A 618 -58.94 37.26 -22.82
N ASP A 619 -60.25 37.46 -22.92
CA ASP A 619 -61.24 36.72 -22.16
C ASP A 619 -61.44 35.28 -22.69
N ARG A 620 -62.37 34.51 -22.07
CA ARG A 620 -62.63 33.10 -22.42
C ARG A 620 -63.10 32.90 -23.87
N ASP A 621 -63.62 33.96 -24.49
CA ASP A 621 -64.17 33.97 -25.84
C ASP A 621 -63.17 34.55 -26.85
N ASP A 622 -61.92 34.75 -26.42
CA ASP A 622 -60.81 35.29 -27.19
C ASP A 622 -60.97 36.79 -27.56
N ASN A 623 -61.80 37.55 -26.83
CA ASN A 623 -61.88 39.01 -26.98
C ASN A 623 -60.73 39.70 -26.23
N PRO A 624 -60.01 40.66 -26.84
CA PRO A 624 -58.88 41.33 -26.19
C PRO A 624 -59.28 42.03 -24.87
N THR A 625 -58.49 41.83 -23.82
CA THR A 625 -58.70 42.51 -22.53
C THR A 625 -57.38 42.84 -21.86
N ASN A 626 -57.32 44.03 -21.24
CA ASN A 626 -56.22 44.45 -20.38
C ASN A 626 -56.56 44.29 -18.89
N ASN A 627 -57.78 43.85 -18.56
CA ASN A 627 -58.23 43.66 -17.18
C ASN A 627 -57.85 42.26 -16.67
N PRO A 628 -56.98 42.14 -15.64
CA PRO A 628 -56.59 40.83 -15.09
C PRO A 628 -57.74 39.98 -14.58
N ALA A 629 -58.84 40.59 -14.12
CA ALA A 629 -60.01 39.88 -13.62
C ALA A 629 -60.82 39.18 -14.73
N LEU A 630 -60.64 39.60 -15.99
CA LEU A 630 -61.34 39.06 -17.14
C LEU A 630 -60.44 38.17 -18.03
N ASP A 631 -59.13 38.14 -17.79
CA ASP A 631 -58.18 37.33 -18.57
C ASP A 631 -58.39 35.83 -18.32
N ALA A 632 -58.86 35.13 -19.34
CA ALA A 632 -59.08 33.70 -19.30
C ALA A 632 -58.70 33.07 -20.64
N CYS A 633 -58.12 31.87 -20.64
CA CYS A 633 -57.81 31.16 -21.87
C CYS A 633 -59.02 30.38 -22.37
N GLY A 634 -59.46 30.64 -23.61
CA GLY A 634 -60.52 29.91 -24.30
C GLY A 634 -60.21 28.46 -24.67
N LYS A 635 -59.04 27.93 -24.25
CA LYS A 635 -58.56 26.53 -24.42
C LYS A 635 -58.46 26.04 -25.85
N ARG A 636 -58.56 26.91 -26.85
CA ARG A 636 -58.43 26.57 -28.27
C ARG A 636 -56.99 26.80 -28.74
N LEU A 637 -56.60 26.19 -29.85
CA LEU A 637 -55.30 26.45 -30.48
C LEU A 637 -55.11 27.95 -30.79
N ALA A 638 -56.19 28.62 -31.21
CA ALA A 638 -56.23 30.07 -31.40
C ALA A 638 -55.96 30.86 -30.10
N SER A 639 -56.55 30.44 -28.98
CA SER A 639 -56.34 31.07 -27.66
C SER A 639 -54.87 30.98 -27.20
N CYS A 640 -54.16 29.90 -27.56
CA CYS A 640 -52.71 29.79 -27.34
C CYS A 640 -51.93 30.73 -28.27
N LYS A 641 -52.32 30.84 -29.55
CA LYS A 641 -51.66 31.76 -30.50
C LYS A 641 -51.75 33.23 -30.09
N LEU A 642 -52.85 33.65 -29.47
CA LEU A 642 -52.97 35.01 -28.90
C LEU A 642 -51.90 35.32 -27.84
N ARG A 643 -51.40 34.29 -27.14
CA ARG A 643 -50.48 34.42 -26.01
C ARG A 643 -49.02 34.15 -26.37
N PHE A 644 -48.78 33.26 -27.31
CA PHE A 644 -47.43 32.81 -27.71
C PHE A 644 -47.04 33.25 -29.13
N GLY A 645 -47.91 33.96 -29.83
CA GLY A 645 -47.72 34.40 -31.22
C GLY A 645 -48.19 33.35 -32.24
N GLN A 646 -48.41 33.81 -33.47
CA GLN A 646 -49.03 33.00 -34.54
C GLN A 646 -48.12 31.88 -35.06
N THR A 647 -46.81 32.08 -34.98
CA THR A 647 -45.75 31.19 -35.50
C THR A 647 -44.82 30.66 -34.40
N GLY A 648 -45.06 31.02 -33.15
CA GLY A 648 -44.28 30.55 -32.00
C GLY A 648 -44.54 29.09 -31.67
N VAL A 649 -43.62 28.46 -30.93
CA VAL A 649 -43.85 27.13 -30.35
C VAL A 649 -44.99 27.23 -29.34
N LEU A 650 -46.11 26.56 -29.63
CA LEU A 650 -47.30 26.61 -28.78
C LEU A 650 -47.29 25.44 -27.79
N PRO A 651 -47.23 25.67 -26.48
CA PRO A 651 -47.45 24.64 -25.46
C PRO A 651 -48.94 24.25 -25.38
N TYR A 652 -49.50 23.78 -26.50
CA TYR A 652 -50.90 23.41 -26.63
C TYR A 652 -51.12 21.96 -26.19
N GLY A 653 -52.01 21.74 -25.22
CA GLY A 653 -52.26 20.43 -24.61
C GLY A 653 -53.28 19.54 -25.31
N GLY A 654 -53.73 19.93 -26.50
CA GLY A 654 -54.62 19.14 -27.37
C GLY A 654 -53.88 18.60 -28.60
N PHE A 655 -54.53 17.73 -29.36
CA PHE A 655 -53.94 17.04 -30.51
C PHE A 655 -54.59 17.51 -31.82
N PRO A 656 -54.19 18.66 -32.40
CA PRO A 656 -54.90 19.28 -33.53
C PRO A 656 -54.85 18.44 -34.82
N GLY A 657 -53.91 17.50 -34.93
CA GLY A 657 -53.81 16.57 -36.06
C GLY A 657 -54.74 15.36 -35.99
N THR A 658 -55.47 15.14 -34.89
CA THR A 658 -56.36 13.99 -34.76
C THR A 658 -57.77 14.34 -35.23
N ARG A 659 -58.18 13.76 -36.35
CA ARG A 659 -59.57 13.77 -36.83
C ARG A 659 -60.22 12.44 -36.44
N ARG A 660 -61.48 12.44 -35.99
CA ARG A 660 -62.27 11.19 -35.96
C ARG A 660 -62.36 10.69 -37.39
N ILE A 661 -61.75 9.54 -37.67
CA ILE A 661 -62.17 8.71 -38.79
C ILE A 661 -63.55 8.21 -38.36
N GLY A 662 -64.59 8.73 -39.01
CA GLY A 662 -65.95 8.19 -38.86
C GLY A 662 -66.00 6.79 -39.44
#